data_AF-A0A519C7U7-F1
#
_entry.id   AF-A0A519C7U7-F1
#
_cell.length_a   1.000
_cell.length_b   1.000
_cell.length_c   1.000
_cell.angle_alpha   90.00
_cell.angle_beta   90.00
_cell.angle_gamma   90.00
#
_symmetry.space_group_name_H-M   'P 1'
#
loop_
_entity.id
_entity.type
_entity.pdbx_description
1 polymer ?
#
loop_
_entity_poly.entity_id
_entity_poly.type
_entity_poly.pdbx_seq_one_letter_code
_entity_poly.pdbx_strand_id
1 'polypeptide(L)'
;MRASAVPVILLVLVMISQSLAVISCVELENGATHLETDYGGPITYTDEHTYATLGSSERSATLTMPGGHDYDRPLPLVIALHGYSSSGSFNAWWMSLYDSVHENEHLLLTPDGTLNWIAMRYWNATEACCNLFGSSVDDVSFLEGLISEAVENYGADPLGVVLIGHSNGAFMTHRMACERGNLIESIISLNGATWNDFNNDCPDTGRPNILHVHSTLDGVIQYDGGSLNGAQYPSAPQSTSFWASRSSCDSAWTNLGAIDLTNSDGYAETDNLEHLNCADGNRVSHWRINNGSHNPSLNAPGWAYKSLTWGLADFVRDSDGDGYRDDSDAFVYDSDEWADNDEDGIGDNADIDDDNDGLTDSEEANIGTNPLNWDTDGDKISDLTDCDPINEELYTDTDLDGVCDEVDEDADGDNWNNDQEFNCLTDWLDVSSVPSDFDGDSVCDVKDTDDDDDGYFDENDLFPLDASEWSDNDGDGFGDNADTDDDNDGWSDVDELSCGTSHGVCDFLDPDIDGDGHPNDDDHYPLDSSEWADTDSDGVGDNADAFPSDPNEWSDTDGDGVGDNSDAFPNEANEWSDLDGDGVGDNTDTFPTDPLEWIDADIDGVGDNSDAFPMDVEEWLDTDGDGVGNNADAYPLDSSKWEEDPNYAMIGLVGALTMIAVLAYTRQRHD
;
A
#
# COMPACT_ATOMS: atom_id res chain seq x y z
N MET A 1 -61.50 -31.25 -12.25
CA MET A 1 -61.46 -32.36 -11.26
C MET A 1 -61.60 -31.76 -9.87
N ARG A 2 -61.59 -32.57 -8.80
CA ARG A 2 -61.58 -32.11 -7.39
C ARG A 2 -60.37 -31.18 -7.17
N ALA A 3 -60.45 -30.00 -6.54
CA ALA A 3 -61.01 -29.60 -5.24
C ALA A 3 -60.08 -29.92 -4.05
N SER A 4 -59.83 -28.91 -3.21
CA SER A 4 -58.70 -28.73 -2.29
C SER A 4 -58.71 -29.62 -1.03
N ALA A 5 -57.53 -29.82 -0.41
CA ALA A 5 -57.36 -29.83 1.05
C ALA A 5 -55.87 -29.77 1.49
N VAL A 6 -55.60 -28.95 2.51
CA VAL A 6 -54.51 -28.95 3.52
C VAL A 6 -55.29 -28.84 4.86
N PRO A 7 -55.02 -29.57 5.98
CA PRO A 7 -53.73 -29.61 6.70
C PRO A 7 -53.43 -30.94 7.46
N VAL A 8 -52.42 -30.95 8.37
CA VAL A 8 -52.49 -31.37 9.81
C VAL A 8 -51.10 -31.22 10.49
N ILE A 9 -51.08 -31.08 11.83
CA ILE A 9 -49.91 -30.76 12.69
C ILE A 9 -49.86 -31.71 13.91
N LEU A 10 -48.67 -32.21 14.36
CA LEU A 10 -48.26 -32.31 15.79
C LEU A 10 -46.79 -32.79 16.04
N LEU A 11 -46.29 -32.53 17.26
CA LEU A 11 -44.93 -32.68 17.80
C LEU A 11 -44.49 -34.12 18.19
N VAL A 12 -43.16 -34.33 18.28
CA VAL A 12 -42.45 -35.04 19.39
C VAL A 12 -41.07 -34.36 19.65
N LEU A 13 -40.53 -34.43 20.88
CA LEU A 13 -39.23 -33.85 21.32
C LEU A 13 -38.72 -34.64 22.58
N VAL A 14 -37.42 -34.54 22.95
CA VAL A 14 -36.78 -34.75 24.30
C VAL A 14 -35.89 -36.01 24.58
N MET A 15 -34.66 -35.75 25.13
CA MET A 15 -33.61 -36.64 25.76
C MET A 15 -32.79 -37.55 24.81
N ILE A 16 -31.48 -37.81 24.99
CA ILE A 16 -30.56 -38.11 26.16
C ILE A 16 -29.15 -37.50 25.82
N SER A 17 -28.41 -36.65 26.58
CA SER A 17 -27.68 -36.73 27.89
C SER A 17 -26.54 -37.79 27.97
N GLN A 18 -25.34 -37.62 28.56
CA GLN A 18 -24.67 -36.64 29.44
C GLN A 18 -23.19 -36.44 28.96
N SER A 19 -22.38 -35.47 29.44
CA SER A 19 -21.54 -35.59 30.67
C SER A 19 -20.93 -34.24 31.11
N LEU A 20 -20.34 -34.19 32.33
CA LEU A 20 -19.71 -33.02 33.00
C LEU A 20 -18.60 -33.52 33.97
N ALA A 21 -17.53 -32.81 34.32
CA ALA A 21 -16.95 -31.55 33.79
C ALA A 21 -15.41 -31.74 33.59
N VAL A 22 -14.40 -31.03 34.12
CA VAL A 22 -14.22 -30.01 35.19
C VAL A 22 -12.93 -29.19 34.89
N ILE A 23 -12.95 -27.84 35.00
CA ILE A 23 -11.82 -26.93 35.34
C ILE A 23 -12.39 -25.52 35.59
N SER A 24 -11.65 -24.63 36.28
CA SER A 24 -12.11 -23.27 36.66
C SER A 24 -10.95 -22.27 36.74
N CYS A 25 -11.25 -21.00 36.44
CA CYS A 25 -10.43 -19.81 36.72
C CYS A 25 -9.08 -19.69 35.99
N VAL A 26 -9.10 -19.01 34.84
CA VAL A 26 -8.41 -17.71 34.74
C VAL A 26 -9.48 -16.67 34.40
N GLU A 27 -9.34 -15.45 34.91
CA GLU A 27 -10.13 -14.30 34.49
C GLU A 27 -9.34 -13.57 33.39
N LEU A 28 -9.93 -13.42 32.21
CA LEU A 28 -9.62 -12.33 31.29
C LEU A 28 -10.94 -11.67 30.93
N GLU A 29 -10.97 -10.35 31.06
CA GLU A 29 -12.01 -9.52 30.50
C GLU A 29 -11.74 -9.42 28.99
N ASN A 30 -12.79 -9.46 28.17
CA ASN A 30 -12.79 -8.73 26.91
C ASN A 30 -14.24 -8.46 26.49
N GLY A 31 -14.64 -7.22 26.70
CA GLY A 31 -15.98 -6.71 26.51
C GLY A 31 -16.18 -6.04 25.15
N ALA A 32 -15.72 -6.64 24.06
CA ALA A 32 -15.96 -6.16 22.70
C ALA A 32 -17.37 -6.54 22.20
N THR A 33 -18.40 -6.03 22.86
CA THR A 33 -19.66 -5.78 22.14
C THR A 33 -19.44 -4.53 21.32
N HIS A 34 -19.31 -4.64 19.99
CA HIS A 34 -19.41 -3.47 19.11
C HIS A 34 -20.64 -2.68 19.54
N LEU A 35 -20.39 -1.47 20.02
CA LEU A 35 -21.43 -0.48 20.16
C LEU A 35 -21.69 0.02 18.75
N GLU A 36 -22.92 -0.14 18.26
CA GLU A 36 -23.46 0.88 17.37
C GLU A 36 -23.60 2.14 18.23
N THR A 37 -22.48 2.85 18.39
CA THR A 37 -22.46 4.24 18.83
C THR A 37 -23.33 4.99 17.84
N ASP A 38 -24.31 5.75 18.34
CA ASP A 38 -25.25 6.52 17.50
C ASP A 38 -24.53 7.82 17.08
N TYR A 39 -23.37 7.65 16.42
CA TYR A 39 -22.53 8.68 15.81
C TYR A 39 -23.44 9.60 15.02
N GLY A 40 -23.36 10.90 15.29
CA GLY A 40 -24.47 11.84 15.11
C GLY A 40 -24.85 12.10 13.66
N GLY A 41 -25.49 11.13 13.01
CA GLY A 41 -25.69 11.09 11.56
C GLY A 41 -26.48 12.28 10.98
N PRO A 42 -26.53 12.38 9.63
CA PRO A 42 -26.92 13.60 8.92
C PRO A 42 -28.25 14.19 9.43
N ILE A 43 -28.19 15.43 9.94
CA ILE A 43 -29.35 16.09 10.55
C ILE A 43 -30.50 16.16 9.56
N THR A 44 -31.63 15.59 9.95
CA THR A 44 -32.87 15.66 9.17
C THR A 44 -33.57 17.00 9.41
N TYR A 45 -33.14 18.02 8.67
CA TYR A 45 -33.79 19.33 8.65
C TYR A 45 -35.23 19.25 8.10
N THR A 46 -36.10 20.19 8.50
CA THR A 46 -37.50 20.29 8.04
C THR A 46 -37.84 21.65 7.41
N ASP A 47 -38.98 21.71 6.71
CA ASP A 47 -39.55 22.92 6.09
C ASP A 47 -40.17 23.91 7.11
N GLU A 48 -40.05 23.64 8.41
CA GLU A 48 -40.57 24.49 9.49
C GLU A 48 -39.53 25.54 9.96
N HIS A 49 -39.45 26.67 9.25
CA HIS A 49 -38.45 27.69 9.55
C HIS A 49 -38.50 28.27 10.98
N THR A 50 -37.32 28.41 11.58
CA THR A 50 -37.07 29.22 12.78
C THR A 50 -36.47 30.58 12.40
N TYR A 51 -36.52 31.55 13.31
CA TYR A 51 -36.19 32.95 13.00
C TYR A 51 -35.45 33.65 14.13
N ALA A 52 -34.41 34.42 13.77
CA ALA A 52 -33.72 35.35 14.66
C ALA A 52 -33.78 36.79 14.09
N THR A 53 -33.43 37.78 14.93
CA THR A 53 -33.33 39.18 14.53
C THR A 53 -31.95 39.68 14.91
N LEU A 54 -31.10 39.89 13.91
CA LEU A 54 -29.71 40.29 14.07
C LEU A 54 -29.58 41.81 13.92
N GLY A 55 -28.54 42.38 14.53
CA GLY A 55 -28.17 43.77 14.40
C GLY A 55 -28.92 44.74 15.33
N SER A 56 -28.66 46.02 15.11
CA SER A 56 -29.14 47.11 15.97
C SER A 56 -30.66 47.37 15.86
N SER A 57 -31.23 48.03 16.87
CA SER A 57 -32.64 48.47 16.82
C SER A 57 -32.92 49.62 15.84
N GLU A 58 -31.89 50.23 15.24
CA GLU A 58 -32.02 51.24 14.17
C GLU A 58 -31.85 50.64 12.75
N ARG A 59 -31.06 49.55 12.65
CA ARG A 59 -30.93 48.67 11.48
C ARG A 59 -30.74 47.23 11.93
N SER A 60 -31.74 46.41 11.67
CA SER A 60 -31.73 44.97 11.92
C SER A 60 -32.00 44.17 10.65
N ALA A 61 -31.76 42.87 10.70
CA ALA A 61 -32.07 41.89 9.67
C ALA A 61 -32.85 40.72 10.29
N THR A 62 -33.66 40.03 9.49
CA THR A 62 -34.23 38.74 9.90
C THR A 62 -33.39 37.61 9.33
N LEU A 63 -32.82 36.80 10.21
CA LEU A 63 -32.21 35.52 9.87
C LEU A 63 -33.32 34.46 9.92
N THR A 64 -33.37 33.62 8.89
CA THR A 64 -34.28 32.48 8.76
C THR A 64 -33.42 31.22 8.69
N MET A 65 -33.76 30.21 9.47
CA MET A 65 -32.95 29.01 9.68
C MET A 65 -33.86 27.78 9.48
N PRO A 66 -33.33 26.62 9.04
CA PRO A 66 -34.13 25.43 8.80
C PRO A 66 -34.84 24.92 10.07
N GLY A 67 -35.85 24.07 9.89
CA GLY A 67 -36.49 23.39 11.01
C GLY A 67 -35.55 22.32 11.57
N GLY A 68 -35.29 22.37 12.88
CA GLY A 68 -34.26 21.52 13.49
C GLY A 68 -32.83 22.04 13.30
N HIS A 69 -32.63 23.31 12.95
CA HIS A 69 -31.30 23.94 12.90
C HIS A 69 -30.52 23.73 14.19
N ASP A 70 -29.33 23.13 14.08
CA ASP A 70 -28.36 23.01 15.17
C ASP A 70 -27.35 24.16 15.08
N TYR A 71 -26.86 24.63 16.23
CA TYR A 71 -26.03 25.83 16.32
C TYR A 71 -24.55 25.50 16.28
N ASP A 72 -24.22 24.28 16.68
CA ASP A 72 -22.85 23.79 16.72
C ASP A 72 -22.42 23.24 15.34
N ARG A 73 -23.37 22.72 14.53
CA ARG A 73 -23.13 22.27 13.14
C ARG A 73 -23.33 23.40 12.10
N PRO A 74 -22.27 23.93 11.46
CA PRO A 74 -22.36 25.16 10.67
C PRO A 74 -23.05 24.99 9.30
N LEU A 75 -23.92 25.95 8.94
CA LEU A 75 -24.58 26.02 7.63
C LEU A 75 -24.20 27.29 6.84
N PRO A 76 -24.12 27.23 5.50
CA PRO A 76 -23.77 28.37 4.66
C PRO A 76 -24.77 29.53 4.78
N LEU A 77 -24.28 30.77 4.65
CA LEU A 77 -25.03 31.99 4.93
C LEU A 77 -25.40 32.76 3.64
N VAL A 78 -26.65 32.63 3.20
CA VAL A 78 -27.18 33.36 2.03
C VAL A 78 -27.77 34.72 2.45
N ILE A 79 -27.26 35.81 1.89
CA ILE A 79 -27.64 37.18 2.24
C ILE A 79 -28.37 37.85 1.07
N ALA A 80 -29.67 38.15 1.25
CA ALA A 80 -30.55 38.65 0.20
C ALA A 80 -30.61 40.19 0.13
N LEU A 81 -29.76 40.81 -0.70
CA LEU A 81 -29.64 42.27 -0.84
C LEU A 81 -30.65 42.84 -1.85
N HIS A 82 -31.60 43.62 -1.33
CA HIS A 82 -32.73 44.11 -2.11
C HIS A 82 -32.43 45.28 -3.07
N GLY A 83 -33.18 45.37 -4.17
CA GLY A 83 -33.16 46.52 -5.08
C GLY A 83 -33.69 47.83 -4.46
N TYR A 84 -33.42 48.98 -5.10
CA TYR A 84 -33.79 50.30 -4.57
C TYR A 84 -35.30 50.41 -4.31
N SER A 85 -35.69 50.99 -3.18
CA SER A 85 -37.06 51.10 -2.65
C SER A 85 -37.77 49.79 -2.24
N SER A 86 -37.10 48.64 -2.29
CA SER A 86 -37.63 47.32 -1.88
C SER A 86 -37.36 47.00 -0.39
N SER A 87 -37.56 45.74 0.03
CA SER A 87 -37.12 45.17 1.32
C SER A 87 -36.38 43.85 1.13
N GLY A 88 -35.53 43.46 2.09
CA GLY A 88 -34.80 42.18 2.07
C GLY A 88 -35.77 40.99 1.93
N SER A 89 -36.82 41.00 2.74
CA SER A 89 -37.89 39.98 2.74
C SER A 89 -38.67 39.89 1.42
N PHE A 90 -38.97 41.01 0.75
CA PHE A 90 -39.62 40.97 -0.56
C PHE A 90 -38.67 40.46 -1.65
N ASN A 91 -37.39 40.81 -1.57
CA ASN A 91 -36.37 40.35 -2.50
C ASN A 91 -36.17 38.83 -2.39
N ALA A 92 -36.01 38.32 -1.17
CA ALA A 92 -35.89 36.88 -0.90
C ALA A 92 -37.12 36.10 -1.38
N TRP A 93 -38.34 36.60 -1.12
CA TRP A 93 -39.56 35.99 -1.64
C TRP A 93 -39.65 36.00 -3.17
N TRP A 94 -39.29 37.09 -3.83
CA TRP A 94 -39.31 37.17 -5.30
C TRP A 94 -38.23 36.31 -5.97
N MET A 95 -37.12 36.05 -5.27
CA MET A 95 -36.07 35.10 -5.67
C MET A 95 -36.29 33.67 -5.15
N SER A 96 -37.45 33.35 -4.56
CA SER A 96 -37.75 32.01 -3.99
C SER A 96 -36.76 31.49 -2.93
N LEU A 97 -36.01 32.36 -2.27
CA LEU A 97 -34.95 31.98 -1.32
C LEU A 97 -35.47 31.47 0.02
N TYR A 98 -36.76 31.62 0.31
CA TYR A 98 -37.35 31.05 1.53
C TYR A 98 -37.51 29.54 1.42
N ASP A 99 -37.89 29.03 0.25
CA ASP A 99 -38.09 27.59 0.06
C ASP A 99 -36.72 26.86 0.03
N SER A 100 -35.67 27.53 -0.45
CA SER A 100 -34.31 26.98 -0.50
C SER A 100 -33.60 26.87 0.86
N VAL A 101 -34.08 27.51 1.94
CA VAL A 101 -33.52 27.34 3.29
C VAL A 101 -33.50 25.86 3.69
N HIS A 102 -34.53 25.11 3.27
CA HIS A 102 -34.60 23.66 3.40
C HIS A 102 -34.03 22.93 2.15
N GLU A 103 -34.45 23.28 0.93
CA GLU A 103 -34.03 22.55 -0.29
C GLU A 103 -32.53 22.62 -0.61
N ASN A 104 -31.82 23.60 -0.05
CA ASN A 104 -30.38 23.82 -0.19
C ASN A 104 -29.66 23.96 1.17
N GLU A 105 -30.35 23.66 2.29
CA GLU A 105 -29.77 23.60 3.65
C GLU A 105 -28.84 24.77 3.99
N HIS A 106 -29.41 25.97 4.06
CA HIS A 106 -28.65 27.20 4.28
C HIS A 106 -29.40 28.17 5.19
N LEU A 107 -28.66 29.06 5.85
CA LEU A 107 -29.25 30.18 6.58
C LEU A 107 -29.59 31.30 5.61
N LEU A 108 -30.72 31.98 5.81
CA LEU A 108 -31.16 33.10 4.97
C LEU A 108 -31.24 34.40 5.78
N LEU A 109 -30.31 35.30 5.53
CA LEU A 109 -30.28 36.63 6.11
C LEU A 109 -30.99 37.63 5.17
N THR A 110 -32.00 38.33 5.68
CA THR A 110 -32.79 39.32 4.94
C THR A 110 -32.62 40.74 5.52
N PRO A 111 -31.50 41.43 5.23
CA PRO A 111 -31.22 42.76 5.77
C PRO A 111 -31.93 43.86 4.97
N ASP A 112 -32.28 44.96 5.64
CA ASP A 112 -32.86 46.14 5.00
C ASP A 112 -31.84 47.28 4.84
N GLY A 113 -31.79 47.83 3.62
CA GLY A 113 -31.03 49.02 3.24
C GLY A 113 -31.55 50.27 3.96
N THR A 114 -30.67 51.25 4.17
CA THR A 114 -31.00 52.46 4.93
C THR A 114 -32.11 53.27 4.26
N LEU A 115 -33.04 53.84 5.05
CA LEU A 115 -34.06 54.76 4.55
C LEU A 115 -33.46 56.13 4.21
N ASN A 116 -33.68 56.60 2.99
CA ASN A 116 -33.43 58.00 2.62
C ASN A 116 -34.57 58.94 3.07
N TRP A 117 -34.40 60.24 2.85
CA TRP A 117 -35.34 61.27 3.31
C TRP A 117 -36.74 61.25 2.66
N ILE A 118 -36.93 60.47 1.58
CA ILE A 118 -38.26 60.17 0.99
C ILE A 118 -38.79 58.78 1.38
N ALA A 119 -38.21 58.18 2.43
CA ALA A 119 -38.55 56.86 2.98
C ALA A 119 -38.44 55.70 1.97
N MET A 120 -37.52 55.80 1.00
CA MET A 120 -37.12 54.67 0.15
C MET A 120 -35.84 54.06 0.71
N ARG A 121 -35.80 52.72 0.80
CA ARG A 121 -34.60 51.97 1.21
C ARG A 121 -33.60 51.87 0.07
N TYR A 122 -32.32 51.95 0.38
CA TYR A 122 -31.23 51.84 -0.59
C TYR A 122 -29.95 51.32 0.08
N TRP A 123 -29.02 50.84 -0.73
CA TRP A 123 -27.65 50.54 -0.33
C TRP A 123 -26.71 51.60 -0.87
N ASN A 124 -25.79 52.09 -0.04
CA ASN A 124 -24.63 52.84 -0.47
C ASN A 124 -23.59 51.88 -1.08
N ALA A 125 -23.86 51.42 -2.30
CA ALA A 125 -22.97 50.58 -3.07
C ALA A 125 -21.95 51.43 -3.85
N THR A 126 -21.94 51.41 -5.18
CA THR A 126 -20.97 52.16 -5.99
C THR A 126 -21.43 53.61 -6.24
N GLU A 127 -20.51 54.45 -6.72
CA GLU A 127 -20.82 55.81 -7.22
C GLU A 127 -21.94 55.84 -8.28
N ALA A 128 -22.14 54.74 -9.02
CA ALA A 128 -23.20 54.64 -10.02
C ALA A 128 -24.59 54.37 -9.41
N CYS A 129 -24.70 53.55 -8.37
CA CYS A 129 -25.98 53.16 -7.80
C CYS A 129 -25.88 52.75 -6.33
N CYS A 130 -26.78 53.16 -5.43
CA CYS A 130 -27.86 54.13 -5.61
C CYS A 130 -27.99 55.05 -4.38
N ASN A 131 -26.85 55.57 -3.92
CA ASN A 131 -26.77 56.66 -2.95
C ASN A 131 -27.14 58.02 -3.57
N LEU A 132 -28.36 58.13 -4.12
CA LEU A 132 -28.80 59.25 -4.97
C LEU A 132 -28.86 60.62 -4.27
N PHE A 133 -28.53 60.67 -2.98
CA PHE A 133 -28.56 61.87 -2.13
C PHE A 133 -27.23 62.14 -1.40
N GLY A 134 -26.16 61.36 -1.64
CA GLY A 134 -24.84 61.61 -1.07
C GLY A 134 -24.77 61.44 0.46
N SER A 135 -25.38 60.38 0.99
CA SER A 135 -25.36 60.04 2.41
C SER A 135 -24.08 59.35 2.82
N SER A 136 -23.63 59.55 4.06
CA SER A 136 -22.43 58.91 4.64
C SER A 136 -22.78 57.61 5.38
N VAL A 137 -23.62 56.75 4.79
CA VAL A 137 -23.97 55.45 5.36
C VAL A 137 -22.87 54.46 5.01
N ASP A 138 -22.38 53.74 6.02
CA ASP A 138 -21.55 52.57 5.80
C ASP A 138 -22.44 51.32 5.79
N ASP A 139 -22.69 50.80 4.58
CA ASP A 139 -23.40 49.54 4.37
C ASP A 139 -22.45 48.33 4.38
N VAL A 140 -21.12 48.53 4.24
CA VAL A 140 -20.14 47.44 4.25
C VAL A 140 -19.91 46.96 5.67
N SER A 141 -19.54 47.86 6.58
CA SER A 141 -19.35 47.53 8.01
C SER A 141 -20.66 47.07 8.68
N PHE A 142 -21.83 47.39 8.10
CA PHE A 142 -23.13 46.87 8.55
C PHE A 142 -23.36 45.42 8.12
N LEU A 143 -23.08 45.06 6.86
CA LEU A 143 -23.23 43.68 6.39
C LEU A 143 -22.16 42.77 7.01
N GLU A 144 -20.92 43.25 7.13
CA GLU A 144 -19.84 42.58 7.88
C GLU A 144 -20.26 42.27 9.32
N GLY A 145 -20.78 43.25 10.06
CA GLY A 145 -21.24 43.03 11.44
C GLY A 145 -22.40 42.04 11.56
N LEU A 146 -23.27 41.92 10.55
CA LEU A 146 -24.31 40.90 10.51
C LEU A 146 -23.79 39.50 10.16
N ILE A 147 -22.72 39.40 9.36
CA ILE A 147 -22.03 38.14 9.09
C ILE A 147 -21.38 37.65 10.39
N SER A 148 -20.59 38.50 11.07
CA SER A 148 -19.99 38.15 12.36
C SER A 148 -21.05 37.75 13.40
N GLU A 149 -22.16 38.49 13.52
CA GLU A 149 -23.23 38.13 14.46
C GLU A 149 -23.89 36.78 14.13
N ALA A 150 -24.02 36.44 12.84
CA ALA A 150 -24.53 35.14 12.39
C ALA A 150 -23.56 33.98 12.72
N VAL A 151 -22.28 34.15 12.41
CA VAL A 151 -21.22 33.15 12.70
C VAL A 151 -21.09 32.94 14.21
N GLU A 152 -20.92 34.01 14.99
CA GLU A 152 -20.67 33.96 16.43
C GLU A 152 -21.83 33.42 17.29
N ASN A 153 -23.07 33.35 16.76
CA ASN A 153 -24.27 33.11 17.60
C ASN A 153 -25.35 32.21 16.97
N TYR A 154 -25.26 31.80 15.69
CA TYR A 154 -26.36 31.14 14.98
C TYR A 154 -25.93 29.97 14.07
N GLY A 155 -24.72 29.42 14.22
CA GLY A 155 -24.25 28.28 13.40
C GLY A 155 -24.11 28.63 11.91
N ALA A 156 -23.63 29.84 11.60
CA ALA A 156 -23.35 30.24 10.22
C ALA A 156 -21.90 29.95 9.87
N ASP A 157 -21.67 29.25 8.76
CA ASP A 157 -20.32 28.95 8.29
C ASP A 157 -19.57 30.24 7.86
N PRO A 158 -18.34 30.49 8.36
CA PRO A 158 -17.58 31.70 8.05
C PRO A 158 -16.96 31.71 6.64
N LEU A 159 -16.81 30.55 6.01
CA LEU A 159 -16.36 30.39 4.62
C LEU A 159 -17.57 30.42 3.67
N GLY A 160 -18.64 29.71 3.99
CA GLY A 160 -19.86 29.52 3.18
C GLY A 160 -20.77 30.74 2.99
N VAL A 161 -20.23 31.96 2.93
CA VAL A 161 -20.98 33.22 2.90
C VAL A 161 -21.30 33.66 1.46
N VAL A 162 -22.59 33.66 1.10
CA VAL A 162 -23.08 33.93 -0.26
C VAL A 162 -23.95 35.19 -0.31
N LEU A 163 -23.57 36.17 -1.14
CA LEU A 163 -24.32 37.42 -1.28
C LEU A 163 -25.12 37.45 -2.59
N ILE A 164 -26.44 37.32 -2.51
CA ILE A 164 -27.36 37.40 -3.65
C ILE A 164 -28.10 38.74 -3.67
N GLY A 165 -28.02 39.47 -4.79
CA GLY A 165 -28.55 40.83 -4.89
C GLY A 165 -29.30 41.12 -6.18
N HIS A 166 -30.24 42.07 -6.11
CA HIS A 166 -30.93 42.63 -7.27
C HIS A 166 -30.67 44.12 -7.41
N SER A 167 -30.41 44.62 -8.63
CA SER A 167 -30.34 46.07 -8.91
C SER A 167 -29.36 46.78 -7.98
N ASN A 168 -29.79 47.76 -7.18
CA ASN A 168 -28.97 48.40 -6.14
C ASN A 168 -28.30 47.40 -5.17
N GLY A 169 -28.96 46.30 -4.83
CA GLY A 169 -28.37 45.20 -4.06
C GLY A 169 -27.32 44.42 -4.84
N ALA A 170 -27.49 44.24 -6.15
CA ALA A 170 -26.47 43.63 -7.03
C ALA A 170 -25.23 44.51 -7.21
N PHE A 171 -25.37 45.84 -7.20
CA PHE A 171 -24.21 46.74 -7.04
C PHE A 171 -23.54 46.56 -5.66
N MET A 172 -24.32 46.27 -4.61
CA MET A 172 -23.80 46.06 -3.25
C MET A 172 -23.05 44.73 -3.10
N THR A 173 -23.44 43.66 -3.81
CA THR A 173 -22.67 42.40 -3.80
C THR A 173 -21.29 42.60 -4.44
N HIS A 174 -21.19 43.29 -5.59
CA HIS A 174 -19.88 43.70 -6.15
C HIS A 174 -19.09 44.58 -5.17
N ARG A 175 -19.75 45.48 -4.42
CA ARG A 175 -19.06 46.29 -3.40
C ARG A 175 -18.46 45.43 -2.28
N MET A 176 -19.24 44.49 -1.76
CA MET A 176 -18.80 43.56 -0.72
C MET A 176 -17.65 42.67 -1.21
N ALA A 177 -17.73 42.12 -2.42
CA ALA A 177 -16.64 41.33 -3.02
C ALA A 177 -15.31 42.11 -3.19
N CYS A 178 -15.36 43.43 -3.37
CA CYS A 178 -14.17 44.28 -3.46
C CYS A 178 -13.63 44.72 -2.09
N GLU A 179 -14.50 45.04 -1.13
CA GLU A 179 -14.08 45.56 0.19
C GLU A 179 -13.91 44.49 1.27
N ARG A 180 -14.49 43.29 1.10
CA ARG A 180 -14.47 42.14 2.01
C ARG A 180 -14.48 40.80 1.24
N GLY A 181 -13.74 40.70 0.15
CA GLY A 181 -13.67 39.50 -0.70
C GLY A 181 -13.06 38.26 -0.02
N ASN A 182 -12.58 38.38 1.22
CA ASN A 182 -12.11 37.29 2.07
C ASN A 182 -13.16 36.80 3.10
N LEU A 183 -14.37 37.37 3.10
CA LEU A 183 -15.50 36.99 3.97
C LEU A 183 -16.69 36.47 3.15
N ILE A 184 -16.43 36.02 1.92
CA ILE A 184 -17.44 35.77 0.89
C ILE A 184 -16.94 34.60 0.04
N GLU A 185 -17.68 33.51 0.05
CA GLU A 185 -17.57 32.42 -0.92
C GLU A 185 -17.96 32.98 -2.29
N SER A 186 -19.21 33.43 -2.47
CA SER A 186 -19.69 33.88 -3.79
C SER A 186 -20.62 35.08 -3.79
N ILE A 187 -20.72 35.73 -4.95
CA ILE A 187 -21.73 36.75 -5.24
C ILE A 187 -22.62 36.38 -6.42
N ILE A 188 -23.93 36.58 -6.25
CA ILE A 188 -24.96 36.36 -7.26
C ILE A 188 -25.59 37.72 -7.57
N SER A 189 -25.06 38.40 -8.58
CA SER A 189 -25.39 39.78 -8.94
C SER A 189 -26.42 39.83 -10.08
N LEU A 190 -27.72 39.98 -9.79
CA LEU A 190 -28.79 40.10 -10.79
C LEU A 190 -29.08 41.56 -11.19
N ASN A 191 -28.87 41.88 -12.48
CA ASN A 191 -29.17 43.19 -13.09
C ASN A 191 -28.50 44.37 -12.35
N GLY A 192 -27.23 44.20 -11.97
CA GLY A 192 -26.35 45.23 -11.39
C GLY A 192 -25.06 45.41 -12.20
N ALA A 193 -24.09 46.15 -11.67
CA ALA A 193 -22.74 46.26 -12.25
C ALA A 193 -21.68 46.50 -11.17
N THR A 194 -20.40 46.34 -11.54
CA THR A 194 -19.26 46.73 -10.68
C THR A 194 -18.83 48.18 -10.94
N TRP A 195 -17.71 48.64 -10.39
CA TRP A 195 -17.15 49.96 -10.65
C TRP A 195 -16.72 50.15 -12.11
N ASN A 196 -16.84 51.39 -12.60
CA ASN A 196 -16.39 51.76 -13.95
C ASN A 196 -14.86 51.87 -14.06
N ASP A 197 -14.17 52.29 -13.00
CA ASP A 197 -12.71 52.28 -12.90
C ASP A 197 -12.26 51.21 -11.89
N PHE A 198 -12.63 49.96 -12.19
CA PHE A 198 -12.45 48.79 -11.32
C PHE A 198 -11.04 48.64 -10.75
N ASN A 199 -10.00 48.96 -11.52
CA ASN A 199 -8.60 48.80 -11.08
C ASN A 199 -8.14 49.87 -10.06
N ASN A 200 -8.90 50.96 -9.90
CA ASN A 200 -8.61 52.04 -8.94
C ASN A 200 -9.62 52.09 -7.79
N ASP A 201 -10.90 51.81 -8.07
CA ASP A 201 -12.00 52.05 -7.12
C ASP A 201 -12.52 50.78 -6.41
N CYS A 202 -12.26 49.58 -6.94
CA CYS A 202 -12.59 48.30 -6.30
C CYS A 202 -11.31 47.74 -5.63
N PRO A 203 -11.17 47.78 -4.29
CA PRO A 203 -10.00 47.23 -3.61
C PRO A 203 -9.81 45.74 -3.91
N ASP A 204 -8.60 45.24 -3.69
CA ASP A 204 -8.29 43.81 -3.85
C ASP A 204 -8.13 43.15 -2.48
N THR A 205 -9.18 42.45 -2.04
CA THR A 205 -9.30 41.89 -0.68
C THR A 205 -9.55 40.39 -0.66
N GLY A 206 -9.81 39.74 -1.79
CA GLY A 206 -9.99 38.29 -1.88
C GLY A 206 -10.41 37.83 -3.28
N ARG A 207 -10.82 36.56 -3.40
CA ARG A 207 -11.13 35.90 -4.68
C ARG A 207 -12.51 35.19 -4.64
N PRO A 208 -13.61 35.90 -4.32
CA PRO A 208 -14.92 35.27 -4.28
C PRO A 208 -15.37 34.79 -5.66
N ASN A 209 -16.19 33.75 -5.70
CA ASN A 209 -16.87 33.25 -6.88
C ASN A 209 -17.87 34.28 -7.43
N ILE A 210 -17.73 34.66 -8.70
CA ILE A 210 -18.51 35.76 -9.31
C ILE A 210 -19.54 35.24 -10.30
N LEU A 211 -20.82 35.23 -9.94
CA LEU A 211 -21.93 35.06 -10.87
C LEU A 211 -22.63 36.39 -11.16
N HIS A 212 -22.41 36.92 -12.36
CA HIS A 212 -23.09 38.11 -12.85
C HIS A 212 -24.25 37.72 -13.78
N VAL A 213 -25.49 37.83 -13.29
CA VAL A 213 -26.69 37.57 -14.09
C VAL A 213 -27.23 38.90 -14.64
N HIS A 214 -27.45 39.00 -15.96
CA HIS A 214 -27.96 40.23 -16.54
C HIS A 214 -28.93 40.02 -17.71
N SER A 215 -29.95 40.87 -17.76
CA SER A 215 -31.07 40.79 -18.69
C SER A 215 -30.88 41.72 -19.90
N THR A 216 -31.00 41.22 -21.14
CA THR A 216 -30.56 42.00 -22.32
C THR A 216 -31.50 43.12 -22.76
N LEU A 217 -32.70 43.23 -22.18
CA LEU A 217 -33.64 44.35 -22.37
C LEU A 217 -33.94 45.07 -21.04
N ASP A 218 -32.97 45.08 -20.12
CA ASP A 218 -33.01 45.92 -18.93
C ASP A 218 -33.01 47.42 -19.31
N GLY A 219 -34.08 48.12 -18.92
CA GLY A 219 -34.30 49.54 -19.19
C GLY A 219 -33.94 50.47 -18.03
N VAL A 220 -33.30 49.95 -16.97
CA VAL A 220 -32.88 50.69 -15.76
C VAL A 220 -31.36 50.63 -15.63
N ILE A 221 -30.81 49.42 -15.61
CA ILE A 221 -29.36 49.14 -15.66
C ILE A 221 -29.08 48.54 -17.03
N GLN A 222 -28.47 49.30 -17.94
CA GLN A 222 -28.31 48.87 -19.32
C GLN A 222 -27.24 47.78 -19.43
N TYR A 223 -27.60 46.66 -20.06
CA TYR A 223 -26.70 45.52 -20.32
C TYR A 223 -25.38 45.94 -20.98
N ASP A 224 -25.43 46.86 -21.95
CA ASP A 224 -24.27 47.42 -22.68
C ASP A 224 -23.49 48.49 -21.87
N GLY A 225 -23.84 48.70 -20.60
CA GLY A 225 -23.28 49.74 -19.74
C GLY A 225 -23.99 51.08 -19.91
N GLY A 226 -23.69 52.06 -19.04
CA GLY A 226 -24.40 53.33 -19.09
C GLY A 226 -24.09 54.28 -17.94
N SER A 227 -25.08 55.10 -17.60
CA SER A 227 -24.96 56.13 -16.56
C SER A 227 -26.24 56.32 -15.76
N LEU A 228 -26.09 56.48 -14.45
CA LEU A 228 -27.13 56.90 -13.51
C LEU A 228 -26.68 58.21 -12.85
N ASN A 229 -27.54 59.23 -12.88
CA ASN A 229 -27.30 60.57 -12.32
C ASN A 229 -25.97 61.28 -12.70
N GLY A 230 -25.23 60.77 -13.69
CA GLY A 230 -23.96 61.33 -14.19
C GLY A 230 -22.74 60.43 -13.92
N ALA A 231 -22.80 59.54 -12.92
CA ALA A 231 -21.81 58.49 -12.73
C ALA A 231 -21.96 57.41 -13.80
N GLN A 232 -20.86 56.79 -14.23
CA GLN A 232 -20.86 55.73 -15.24
C GLN A 232 -20.82 54.34 -14.58
N TYR A 233 -21.35 53.32 -15.24
CA TYR A 233 -21.17 51.91 -14.89
C TYR A 233 -20.80 51.09 -16.15
N PRO A 234 -19.96 50.05 -16.00
CA PRO A 234 -19.54 49.19 -17.10
C PRO A 234 -20.70 48.31 -17.58
N SER A 235 -20.54 47.71 -18.76
CA SER A 235 -21.47 46.69 -19.25
C SER A 235 -21.42 45.42 -18.40
N ALA A 236 -22.43 44.55 -18.52
CA ALA A 236 -22.41 43.23 -17.87
C ALA A 236 -21.20 42.38 -18.32
N PRO A 237 -20.87 42.30 -19.64
CA PRO A 237 -19.64 41.64 -20.10
C PRO A 237 -18.35 42.28 -19.60
N GLN A 238 -18.30 43.60 -19.46
CA GLN A 238 -17.13 44.28 -18.88
C GLN A 238 -17.01 43.98 -17.38
N SER A 239 -18.13 43.89 -16.66
CA SER A 239 -18.15 43.54 -15.24
C SER A 239 -17.53 42.17 -15.00
N THR A 240 -17.87 41.14 -15.79
CA THR A 240 -17.20 39.83 -15.68
C THR A 240 -15.79 39.84 -16.23
N SER A 241 -15.51 40.55 -17.33
CA SER A 241 -14.13 40.68 -17.86
C SER A 241 -13.15 41.30 -16.86
N PHE A 242 -13.62 42.22 -16.00
CA PHE A 242 -12.81 42.83 -14.95
C PHE A 242 -12.48 41.83 -13.83
N TRP A 243 -13.46 41.06 -13.37
CA TRP A 243 -13.21 39.98 -12.39
C TRP A 243 -12.35 38.86 -12.98
N ALA A 244 -12.62 38.43 -14.21
CA ALA A 244 -11.80 37.44 -14.93
C ALA A 244 -10.34 37.90 -15.08
N SER A 245 -10.11 39.18 -15.36
CA SER A 245 -8.77 39.77 -15.43
C SER A 245 -8.10 39.96 -14.07
N ARG A 246 -8.83 39.87 -12.95
CA ARG A 246 -8.30 39.88 -11.59
C ARG A 246 -7.89 38.47 -11.14
N SER A 247 -8.75 37.50 -11.40
CA SER A 247 -8.55 36.06 -11.13
C SER A 247 -7.68 35.33 -12.17
N SER A 248 -7.05 36.09 -13.08
CA SER A 248 -6.18 35.61 -14.16
C SER A 248 -6.80 34.52 -15.06
N CYS A 249 -8.11 34.58 -15.28
CA CYS A 249 -8.88 33.66 -16.15
C CYS A 249 -8.67 33.93 -17.65
N ASP A 250 -9.24 33.05 -18.48
CA ASP A 250 -9.36 33.24 -19.91
C ASP A 250 -10.02 34.59 -20.26
N SER A 251 -9.32 35.38 -21.09
CA SER A 251 -9.76 36.71 -21.53
C SER A 251 -11.04 36.73 -22.38
N ALA A 252 -11.56 35.56 -22.77
CA ALA A 252 -12.82 35.38 -23.46
C ALA A 252 -13.62 34.26 -22.78
N TRP A 253 -14.93 34.46 -22.64
CA TRP A 253 -15.83 33.44 -22.10
C TRP A 253 -15.94 32.21 -23.02
N THR A 254 -16.27 31.07 -22.42
CA THR A 254 -16.78 29.88 -23.11
C THR A 254 -18.30 29.80 -22.91
N ASN A 255 -19.04 29.41 -23.95
CA ASN A 255 -20.47 29.13 -23.82
C ASN A 255 -20.67 27.67 -23.39
N LEU A 256 -21.23 27.47 -22.19
CA LEU A 256 -21.46 26.19 -21.55
C LEU A 256 -22.88 25.65 -21.79
N GLY A 257 -23.66 26.29 -22.67
CA GLY A 257 -25.04 25.93 -23.00
C GLY A 257 -26.04 27.01 -22.61
N ALA A 258 -27.28 26.58 -22.33
CA ALA A 258 -28.37 27.46 -21.95
C ALA A 258 -29.12 26.92 -20.72
N ILE A 259 -29.65 27.83 -19.91
CA ILE A 259 -30.36 27.56 -18.65
C ILE A 259 -31.77 28.14 -18.76
N ASP A 260 -32.76 27.43 -18.22
CA ASP A 260 -34.13 27.90 -18.00
C ASP A 260 -34.22 28.60 -16.63
N LEU A 261 -34.33 29.93 -16.62
CA LEU A 261 -34.40 30.75 -15.40
C LEU A 261 -35.72 31.52 -15.22
N THR A 262 -36.54 31.69 -16.26
CA THR A 262 -37.74 32.53 -16.20
C THR A 262 -38.98 31.97 -16.89
N ASN A 263 -40.16 32.39 -16.41
CA ASN A 263 -41.51 32.10 -16.92
C ASN A 263 -42.01 30.64 -16.77
N SER A 264 -41.15 29.70 -16.35
CA SER A 264 -41.46 28.29 -16.09
C SER A 264 -42.17 27.59 -17.25
N ASP A 265 -41.79 27.92 -18.48
CA ASP A 265 -42.36 27.38 -19.71
C ASP A 265 -41.52 26.24 -20.33
N GLY A 266 -40.35 25.95 -19.75
CA GLY A 266 -39.46 24.85 -20.16
C GLY A 266 -38.46 25.20 -21.26
N TYR A 267 -38.34 26.48 -21.65
CA TYR A 267 -37.43 26.93 -22.69
C TYR A 267 -36.22 27.64 -22.11
N ALA A 268 -35.05 27.00 -22.17
CA ALA A 268 -33.78 27.60 -21.80
C ALA A 268 -33.50 28.87 -22.62
N GLU A 269 -33.61 30.03 -21.98
CA GLU A 269 -33.56 31.37 -22.56
C GLU A 269 -32.34 32.17 -22.09
N THR A 270 -31.67 31.69 -21.05
CA THR A 270 -30.46 32.28 -20.49
C THR A 270 -29.21 31.60 -21.06
N ASP A 271 -28.28 32.35 -21.66
CA ASP A 271 -26.97 31.77 -22.01
C ASP A 271 -26.14 31.55 -20.74
N ASN A 272 -25.50 30.38 -20.62
CA ASN A 272 -24.46 30.12 -19.62
C ASN A 272 -23.09 30.42 -20.24
N LEU A 273 -22.41 31.46 -19.75
CA LEU A 273 -21.09 31.89 -20.25
C LEU A 273 -20.13 31.94 -19.06
N GLU A 274 -18.93 31.35 -19.16
CA GLU A 274 -17.96 31.35 -18.05
C GLU A 274 -16.55 31.68 -18.55
N HIS A 275 -15.80 32.50 -17.82
CA HIS A 275 -14.37 32.67 -18.04
C HIS A 275 -13.66 31.51 -17.33
N LEU A 276 -13.11 30.59 -18.11
CA LEU A 276 -12.48 29.36 -17.61
C LEU A 276 -11.01 29.62 -17.20
N ASN A 277 -10.37 28.61 -16.62
CA ASN A 277 -8.92 28.57 -16.38
C ASN A 277 -8.38 29.75 -15.54
N CYS A 278 -9.13 30.12 -14.50
CA CYS A 278 -8.72 31.12 -13.51
C CYS A 278 -7.56 30.59 -12.66
N ALA A 279 -6.40 31.24 -12.72
CA ALA A 279 -5.22 30.80 -11.98
C ALA A 279 -5.33 31.00 -10.46
N ASP A 280 -6.23 31.88 -10.02
CA ASP A 280 -6.52 32.14 -8.60
C ASP A 280 -7.63 31.19 -8.05
N GLY A 281 -7.91 30.08 -8.74
CA GLY A 281 -8.88 29.04 -8.36
C GLY A 281 -10.35 29.41 -8.60
N ASN A 282 -10.74 30.61 -8.19
CA ASN A 282 -12.14 31.06 -8.20
C ASN A 282 -12.72 31.28 -9.61
N ARG A 283 -14.04 31.22 -9.72
CA ARG A 283 -14.83 31.19 -10.95
C ARG A 283 -15.46 32.53 -11.29
N VAL A 284 -15.62 32.81 -12.59
CA VAL A 284 -16.24 34.04 -13.10
C VAL A 284 -17.23 33.77 -14.22
N SER A 285 -18.51 33.64 -13.84
CA SER A 285 -19.66 33.35 -14.71
C SER A 285 -20.48 34.59 -15.09
N HIS A 286 -20.97 34.61 -16.32
CA HIS A 286 -22.00 35.52 -16.82
C HIS A 286 -23.22 34.74 -17.32
N TRP A 287 -24.36 34.89 -16.64
CA TRP A 287 -25.64 34.38 -17.13
C TRP A 287 -26.42 35.49 -17.84
N ARG A 288 -26.73 35.30 -19.12
CA ARG A 288 -27.38 36.32 -19.96
C ARG A 288 -28.83 35.96 -20.25
N ILE A 289 -29.78 36.57 -19.54
CA ILE A 289 -31.22 36.35 -19.73
C ILE A 289 -31.67 37.06 -21.01
N ASN A 290 -31.85 36.31 -22.12
CA ASN A 290 -32.13 36.91 -23.41
C ASN A 290 -33.56 37.46 -23.49
N ASN A 291 -33.67 38.76 -23.80
CA ASN A 291 -34.91 39.54 -23.84
C ASN A 291 -35.58 39.76 -22.46
N GLY A 292 -34.90 39.41 -21.36
CA GLY A 292 -35.36 39.71 -20.00
C GLY A 292 -35.40 41.21 -19.71
N SER A 293 -36.20 41.62 -18.72
CA SER A 293 -36.30 43.02 -18.27
C SER A 293 -35.53 43.26 -16.96
N HIS A 294 -35.57 44.49 -16.42
CA HIS A 294 -34.97 44.78 -15.10
C HIS A 294 -35.50 43.90 -13.96
N ASN A 295 -36.75 43.45 -14.07
CA ASN A 295 -37.39 42.52 -13.16
C ASN A 295 -37.87 41.30 -13.96
N PRO A 296 -37.02 40.29 -14.18
CA PRO A 296 -37.42 39.04 -14.84
C PRO A 296 -38.46 38.27 -14.02
N SER A 297 -39.25 37.42 -14.68
CA SER A 297 -40.20 36.53 -14.00
C SER A 297 -39.50 35.22 -13.62
N LEU A 298 -38.71 35.25 -12.55
CA LEU A 298 -37.88 34.12 -12.09
C LEU A 298 -38.68 32.83 -11.88
N ASN A 299 -38.04 31.68 -12.14
CA ASN A 299 -38.57 30.35 -11.87
C ASN A 299 -38.58 30.04 -10.37
N ALA A 300 -39.72 29.58 -9.85
CA ALA A 300 -39.87 29.17 -8.45
C ALA A 300 -39.97 27.63 -8.35
N PRO A 301 -39.11 26.94 -7.54
CA PRO A 301 -37.90 27.42 -6.87
C PRO A 301 -36.67 27.46 -7.81
N GLY A 302 -36.82 27.11 -9.10
CA GLY A 302 -35.71 26.82 -10.01
C GLY A 302 -34.64 27.92 -10.21
N TRP A 303 -34.90 29.18 -9.89
CA TRP A 303 -33.87 30.22 -9.76
C TRP A 303 -32.99 30.00 -8.53
N ALA A 304 -33.60 29.85 -7.34
CA ALA A 304 -32.91 29.71 -6.07
C ALA A 304 -31.95 28.50 -6.13
N TYR A 305 -32.52 27.31 -6.38
CA TYR A 305 -31.78 26.06 -6.56
C TYR A 305 -30.58 26.22 -7.51
N LYS A 306 -30.79 26.71 -8.74
CA LYS A 306 -29.70 26.83 -9.73
C LYS A 306 -28.63 27.84 -9.32
N SER A 307 -29.05 28.98 -8.75
CA SER A 307 -28.11 30.05 -8.38
C SER A 307 -27.31 29.71 -7.12
N LEU A 308 -27.91 29.01 -6.15
CA LEU A 308 -27.22 28.56 -4.93
C LEU A 308 -26.37 27.31 -5.19
N THR A 309 -26.82 26.34 -5.98
CA THR A 309 -25.96 25.23 -6.44
C THR A 309 -24.79 25.71 -7.33
N TRP A 310 -24.86 26.90 -7.94
CA TRP A 310 -23.69 27.54 -8.53
C TRP A 310 -22.83 28.24 -7.46
N GLY A 311 -23.45 29.01 -6.55
CA GLY A 311 -22.77 29.85 -5.56
C GLY A 311 -22.26 29.15 -4.31
N LEU A 312 -22.48 27.84 -4.18
CA LEU A 312 -21.92 26.94 -3.16
C LEU A 312 -21.23 25.73 -3.83
N ALA A 313 -20.91 25.82 -5.14
CA ALA A 313 -20.36 24.69 -5.90
C ALA A 313 -18.95 24.29 -5.45
N ASP A 314 -18.20 25.24 -4.90
CA ASP A 314 -16.81 25.09 -4.49
C ASP A 314 -16.67 25.19 -2.95
N PHE A 315 -17.80 25.18 -2.22
CA PHE A 315 -17.87 25.23 -0.75
C PHE A 315 -18.08 23.81 -0.19
N VAL A 316 -17.10 23.36 0.61
CA VAL A 316 -17.16 22.12 1.39
C VAL A 316 -17.66 22.45 2.80
N ARG A 317 -18.58 21.63 3.32
CA ARG A 317 -19.09 21.75 4.68
C ARG A 317 -18.10 21.25 5.71
N ASP A 318 -18.48 21.54 6.93
CA ASP A 318 -17.95 21.13 8.23
C ASP A 318 -19.23 20.60 8.90
N SER A 319 -19.50 19.31 8.70
CA SER A 319 -20.85 18.75 8.83
C SER A 319 -21.29 18.47 10.26
N ASP A 320 -20.39 18.56 11.25
CA ASP A 320 -20.69 18.46 12.67
C ASP A 320 -20.11 19.55 13.59
N GLY A 321 -19.20 20.40 13.11
CA GLY A 321 -18.74 21.59 13.81
C GLY A 321 -17.39 21.49 14.52
N ASP A 322 -16.62 20.42 14.33
CA ASP A 322 -15.32 20.23 15.00
C ASP A 322 -14.22 21.20 14.48
N GLY A 323 -14.31 21.59 13.20
CA GLY A 323 -13.43 22.54 12.52
C GLY A 323 -12.68 21.98 11.30
N TYR A 324 -12.78 20.67 11.01
CA TYR A 324 -12.33 20.08 9.75
C TYR A 324 -13.42 20.24 8.67
N ARG A 325 -13.37 19.46 7.59
CA ARG A 325 -14.21 19.65 6.40
C ARG A 325 -14.53 18.31 5.75
N ASP A 326 -15.76 18.12 5.25
CA ASP A 326 -16.29 16.88 4.65
C ASP A 326 -15.44 16.25 3.49
N ASP A 327 -14.35 16.88 3.05
CA ASP A 327 -13.38 16.38 2.05
C ASP A 327 -11.98 16.07 2.60
N SER A 328 -11.79 16.29 3.91
CA SER A 328 -10.53 16.31 4.67
C SER A 328 -10.72 15.70 6.08
N ASP A 329 -11.79 14.94 6.27
CA ASP A 329 -12.37 14.47 7.52
C ASP A 329 -12.91 13.06 7.27
N ALA A 330 -12.45 12.09 8.06
CA ALA A 330 -12.85 10.69 7.95
C ALA A 330 -14.25 10.44 8.54
N PHE A 331 -14.67 11.23 9.54
CA PHE A 331 -15.79 10.89 10.42
C PHE A 331 -17.02 11.81 10.35
N VAL A 332 -16.99 12.97 9.69
CA VAL A 332 -18.07 13.82 9.07
C VAL A 332 -19.37 14.13 9.87
N TYR A 333 -19.67 13.36 10.90
CA TYR A 333 -20.87 13.35 11.71
C TYR A 333 -20.59 13.07 13.20
N ASP A 334 -19.33 12.82 13.61
CA ASP A 334 -18.92 12.66 15.01
C ASP A 334 -17.79 13.63 15.40
N SER A 335 -18.18 14.77 15.96
CA SER A 335 -17.30 15.93 16.24
C SER A 335 -16.25 15.74 17.35
N ASP A 336 -15.99 14.50 17.76
CA ASP A 336 -14.87 14.12 18.64
C ASP A 336 -13.76 13.38 17.83
N GLU A 337 -13.99 13.01 16.56
CA GLU A 337 -13.03 12.34 15.64
C GLU A 337 -12.96 13.01 14.25
N TRP A 338 -11.79 12.97 13.59
CA TRP A 338 -11.59 13.57 12.24
C TRP A 338 -10.61 12.80 11.32
N ALA A 339 -9.82 11.87 11.87
CA ALA A 339 -8.80 11.11 11.16
C ALA A 339 -8.90 9.61 11.54
N ASP A 340 -8.43 8.78 10.62
CA ASP A 340 -8.55 7.32 10.53
C ASP A 340 -7.23 6.87 9.89
N ASN A 341 -6.16 6.79 10.68
CA ASN A 341 -4.79 6.76 10.16
C ASN A 341 -4.36 5.40 9.55
N ASP A 342 -4.95 4.29 9.99
CA ASP A 342 -4.72 2.93 9.43
C ASP A 342 -5.80 2.45 8.42
N GLU A 343 -6.92 3.17 8.32
CA GLU A 343 -8.16 2.83 7.58
C GLU A 343 -8.99 1.65 8.17
N ASP A 344 -8.93 1.35 9.50
CA ASP A 344 -9.85 0.43 10.20
C ASP A 344 -11.31 0.95 10.21
N GLY A 345 -11.49 2.25 10.43
CA GLY A 345 -12.79 2.89 10.66
C GLY A 345 -13.15 3.15 12.12
N ILE A 346 -12.16 3.11 13.02
CA ILE A 346 -12.13 3.83 14.31
C ILE A 346 -11.26 5.09 14.10
N GLY A 347 -11.43 6.14 14.93
CA GLY A 347 -10.67 7.39 14.79
C GLY A 347 -9.59 7.60 15.84
N ASP A 348 -8.55 8.36 15.48
CA ASP A 348 -7.31 8.62 16.25
C ASP A 348 -7.50 9.17 17.70
N ASN A 349 -8.71 9.51 18.17
CA ASN A 349 -8.97 9.88 19.56
C ASN A 349 -9.74 8.80 20.37
N ALA A 350 -10.19 7.75 19.69
CA ALA A 350 -10.98 6.64 20.26
C ALA A 350 -10.36 5.25 20.04
N ASP A 351 -9.42 5.09 19.10
CA ASP A 351 -8.56 3.91 19.07
C ASP A 351 -7.49 3.97 20.17
N ILE A 352 -6.58 3.01 20.14
CA ILE A 352 -5.49 2.79 21.08
C ILE A 352 -4.20 2.35 20.39
N ASP A 353 -4.15 2.34 19.05
CA ASP A 353 -3.17 1.66 18.17
C ASP A 353 -3.32 2.29 16.76
N ASP A 354 -3.14 3.62 16.65
CA ASP A 354 -3.60 4.43 15.50
C ASP A 354 -2.88 4.12 14.16
N ASP A 355 -1.91 3.20 14.13
CA ASP A 355 -1.24 2.73 12.90
C ASP A 355 -1.21 1.19 12.71
N ASN A 356 -1.80 0.43 13.65
CA ASN A 356 -1.98 -1.02 13.59
C ASN A 356 -0.67 -1.84 13.52
N ASP A 357 0.44 -1.29 14.03
CA ASP A 357 1.69 -2.02 14.33
C ASP A 357 1.49 -3.09 15.42
N GLY A 358 0.63 -2.81 16.41
CA GLY A 358 0.33 -3.69 17.54
C GLY A 358 0.94 -3.27 18.88
N LEU A 359 1.70 -2.18 18.93
CA LEU A 359 1.91 -1.36 20.13
C LEU A 359 0.73 -0.41 20.34
N THR A 360 0.37 -0.13 21.59
CA THR A 360 -0.57 0.96 21.86
C THR A 360 0.10 2.33 21.88
N ASP A 361 -0.62 3.40 21.55
CA ASP A 361 -0.14 4.81 21.65
C ASP A 361 0.42 5.13 23.05
N SER A 362 -0.13 4.45 24.06
CA SER A 362 0.26 4.52 25.46
C SER A 362 1.49 3.68 25.82
N GLU A 363 1.87 2.69 25.01
CA GLU A 363 3.10 1.89 25.09
C GLU A 363 4.24 2.57 24.31
N GLU A 364 3.97 2.97 23.08
CA GLU A 364 4.81 3.82 22.23
C GLU A 364 5.33 5.08 22.93
N ALA A 365 4.42 5.82 23.58
CA ALA A 365 4.78 7.01 24.34
C ALA A 365 5.71 6.73 25.55
N ASN A 366 6.00 5.46 25.88
CA ASN A 366 7.06 5.08 26.82
C ASN A 366 8.39 4.74 26.14
N ILE A 367 8.40 4.16 24.93
CA ILE A 367 9.63 3.81 24.20
C ILE A 367 10.18 5.03 23.43
N GLY A 368 9.31 5.85 22.83
CA GLY A 368 9.66 7.12 22.18
C GLY A 368 9.20 7.28 20.73
N THR A 369 8.41 6.33 20.23
CA THR A 369 7.90 6.22 18.86
C THR A 369 6.72 7.15 18.57
N ASN A 370 6.14 7.06 17.36
CA ASN A 370 5.11 7.95 16.86
C ASN A 370 3.84 7.17 16.42
N PRO A 371 2.72 7.24 17.18
CA PRO A 371 1.53 6.41 16.97
C PRO A 371 0.76 6.51 15.65
N LEU A 372 1.21 7.37 14.74
CA LEU A 372 0.59 7.56 13.43
C LEU A 372 1.49 7.01 12.30
N ASN A 373 2.48 6.18 12.63
CA ASN A 373 3.53 5.72 11.72
C ASN A 373 4.31 4.52 12.31
N TRP A 374 3.85 3.31 11.99
CA TRP A 374 4.36 1.97 12.35
C TRP A 374 5.87 1.68 12.20
N ASP A 375 6.65 2.59 11.59
CA ASP A 375 8.06 2.49 11.18
C ASP A 375 8.72 3.84 11.51
N THR A 376 8.95 4.11 12.81
CA THR A 376 9.19 5.47 13.35
C THR A 376 10.40 6.18 12.74
N ASP A 377 11.47 5.45 12.37
CA ASP A 377 12.68 6.04 11.80
C ASP A 377 12.83 5.88 10.26
N GLY A 378 12.16 4.89 9.64
CA GLY A 378 12.16 4.64 8.20
C GLY A 378 12.98 3.43 7.71
N ASP A 379 13.53 2.61 8.62
CA ASP A 379 14.18 1.34 8.36
C ASP A 379 13.26 0.29 7.66
N LYS A 380 11.93 0.34 7.85
CA LYS A 380 10.88 -0.58 7.35
C LYS A 380 10.65 -1.89 8.13
N ILE A 381 11.17 -2.04 9.34
CA ILE A 381 10.66 -2.92 10.37
C ILE A 381 9.56 -2.17 11.16
N SER A 382 8.73 -2.90 11.90
CA SER A 382 7.69 -2.26 12.73
C SER A 382 8.22 -1.94 14.13
N ASP A 383 7.70 -0.88 14.75
CA ASP A 383 8.11 -0.42 16.08
C ASP A 383 7.91 -1.50 17.19
N LEU A 384 6.97 -2.44 17.00
CA LEU A 384 6.77 -3.65 17.82
C LEU A 384 7.88 -4.71 17.67
N THR A 385 8.57 -4.72 16.52
CA THR A 385 9.48 -5.79 16.08
C THR A 385 10.96 -5.39 16.14
N ASP A 386 11.25 -4.11 15.98
CA ASP A 386 12.58 -3.52 16.06
C ASP A 386 13.13 -3.49 17.51
N CYS A 387 14.45 -3.56 17.66
CA CYS A 387 15.18 -3.51 18.91
C CYS A 387 15.49 -2.07 19.40
N ASP A 388 15.58 -1.06 18.51
CA ASP A 388 15.75 0.37 18.84
C ASP A 388 15.00 1.28 17.84
N PRO A 389 13.64 1.27 17.82
CA PRO A 389 12.76 1.91 16.81
C PRO A 389 12.76 3.46 16.76
N ILE A 390 13.92 4.06 16.90
CA ILE A 390 14.19 5.51 16.85
C ILE A 390 15.55 5.79 16.18
N ASN A 391 16.14 4.82 15.48
CA ASN A 391 17.56 4.76 15.12
C ASN A 391 17.86 3.79 13.94
N GLU A 392 17.68 4.26 12.69
CA GLU A 392 17.89 3.59 11.37
C GLU A 392 19.23 2.84 11.12
N GLU A 393 20.12 2.74 12.10
CA GLU A 393 21.39 2.01 12.06
C GLU A 393 21.40 0.70 12.91
N LEU A 394 20.33 0.37 13.65
CA LEU A 394 20.15 -0.87 14.45
C LEU A 394 18.76 -1.47 14.15
N TYR A 395 18.58 -2.80 14.09
CA TYR A 395 17.27 -3.35 13.69
C TYR A 395 16.92 -4.80 14.14
N THR A 396 17.86 -5.62 14.60
CA THR A 396 17.55 -6.97 15.14
C THR A 396 18.22 -7.23 16.49
N ASP A 397 17.58 -8.06 17.32
CA ASP A 397 18.05 -8.57 18.61
C ASP A 397 17.78 -10.09 18.58
N THR A 398 18.83 -10.87 18.31
CA THR A 398 18.72 -12.29 17.94
C THR A 398 18.59 -13.23 19.16
N ASP A 399 19.22 -12.93 20.30
CA ASP A 399 19.13 -13.72 21.54
C ASP A 399 18.02 -13.26 22.52
N LEU A 400 17.57 -12.00 22.41
CA LEU A 400 16.60 -11.30 23.26
C LEU A 400 17.12 -10.88 24.66
N ASP A 401 18.41 -10.53 24.79
CA ASP A 401 19.01 -9.81 25.92
C ASP A 401 18.45 -8.38 26.07
N GLY A 402 18.18 -7.71 24.94
CA GLY A 402 17.87 -6.28 24.87
C GLY A 402 19.03 -5.41 24.36
N VAL A 403 19.89 -5.96 23.51
CA VAL A 403 20.95 -5.28 22.76
C VAL A 403 20.84 -5.71 21.29
N CYS A 404 20.97 -4.78 20.36
CA CYS A 404 20.84 -5.09 18.93
C CYS A 404 22.12 -5.74 18.37
N ASP A 405 21.98 -6.67 17.43
CA ASP A 405 23.04 -7.43 16.76
C ASP A 405 24.17 -6.53 16.22
N GLU A 406 23.84 -5.34 15.71
CA GLU A 406 24.80 -4.35 15.19
C GLU A 406 25.76 -3.76 16.23
N VAL A 407 25.43 -3.90 17.53
CA VAL A 407 26.18 -3.34 18.67
C VAL A 407 26.45 -4.34 19.79
N ASP A 408 25.98 -5.58 19.68
CA ASP A 408 26.37 -6.65 20.59
C ASP A 408 27.81 -7.13 20.34
N GLU A 409 28.39 -7.75 21.36
CA GLU A 409 29.62 -8.54 21.27
C GLU A 409 29.31 -10.05 21.10
N ASP A 410 28.13 -10.57 21.45
CA ASP A 410 27.74 -12.00 21.58
C ASP A 410 26.26 -12.21 21.10
N ALA A 411 25.99 -11.99 19.80
CA ALA A 411 24.65 -11.63 19.30
C ALA A 411 23.59 -12.76 19.28
N ASP A 412 24.00 -14.03 19.37
CA ASP A 412 23.07 -15.17 19.51
C ASP A 412 23.09 -15.82 20.91
N GLY A 413 23.92 -15.29 21.81
CA GLY A 413 24.03 -15.69 23.22
C GLY A 413 24.69 -17.06 23.46
N ASP A 414 25.38 -17.66 22.46
CA ASP A 414 26.05 -18.95 22.64
C ASP A 414 27.28 -18.91 23.58
N ASN A 415 27.79 -17.70 23.90
CA ASN A 415 28.97 -17.35 24.72
C ASN A 415 30.32 -17.26 23.96
N TRP A 416 30.33 -17.37 22.63
CA TRP A 416 31.43 -16.91 21.76
C TRP A 416 31.12 -15.49 21.24
N ASN A 417 32.12 -14.60 21.19
CA ASN A 417 31.87 -13.28 20.61
C ASN A 417 31.95 -13.30 19.08
N ASN A 418 31.17 -12.42 18.45
CA ASN A 418 31.05 -12.26 16.99
C ASN A 418 32.43 -12.12 16.29
N ASP A 419 33.41 -11.52 16.99
CA ASP A 419 34.80 -11.33 16.52
C ASP A 419 35.64 -12.64 16.63
N GLN A 420 35.40 -13.51 17.61
CA GLN A 420 35.95 -14.89 17.63
C GLN A 420 35.36 -15.72 16.49
N GLU A 421 34.04 -15.76 16.39
CA GLU A 421 33.31 -16.58 15.42
C GLU A 421 33.64 -16.28 13.97
N PHE A 422 33.69 -15.00 13.60
CA PHE A 422 34.15 -14.58 12.28
C PHE A 422 35.58 -15.06 11.97
N ASN A 423 36.43 -15.25 12.99
CA ASN A 423 37.73 -15.90 12.83
C ASN A 423 37.63 -17.43 12.81
N CYS A 424 36.70 -18.05 13.55
CA CYS A 424 36.45 -19.49 13.59
C CYS A 424 35.67 -20.02 12.36
N LEU A 425 35.13 -19.13 11.52
CA LEU A 425 34.32 -19.42 10.34
C LEU A 425 32.91 -19.97 10.67
N THR A 426 32.35 -19.56 11.80
CA THR A 426 30.99 -19.87 12.25
C THR A 426 30.03 -18.70 11.96
N ASP A 427 28.72 -18.93 12.12
CA ASP A 427 27.67 -17.96 11.81
C ASP A 427 27.09 -17.35 13.10
N TRP A 428 27.57 -16.14 13.44
CA TRP A 428 27.33 -15.35 14.65
C TRP A 428 25.91 -14.84 14.88
N LEU A 429 24.93 -15.50 14.25
CA LEU A 429 23.49 -15.27 14.34
C LEU A 429 22.71 -16.60 14.41
N ASP A 430 23.40 -17.73 14.69
CA ASP A 430 22.81 -19.06 14.88
C ASP A 430 23.49 -19.75 16.07
N VAL A 431 22.83 -19.69 17.23
CA VAL A 431 23.20 -20.29 18.52
C VAL A 431 23.43 -21.82 18.51
N SER A 432 23.35 -22.46 17.33
CA SER A 432 23.76 -23.85 17.10
C SER A 432 25.05 -24.01 16.30
N SER A 433 25.68 -22.91 15.88
CA SER A 433 26.89 -22.82 15.06
C SER A 433 28.21 -22.72 15.86
N VAL A 434 28.20 -23.06 17.16
CA VAL A 434 29.39 -23.06 18.05
C VAL A 434 30.73 -23.40 17.35
N PRO A 435 31.79 -22.60 17.54
CA PRO A 435 33.16 -23.00 17.24
C PRO A 435 33.56 -24.33 17.88
N SER A 436 34.44 -25.07 17.22
CA SER A 436 35.13 -26.21 17.84
C SER A 436 36.33 -25.70 18.63
N ASP A 437 36.44 -26.16 19.87
CA ASP A 437 37.39 -25.77 20.94
C ASP A 437 37.65 -27.05 21.75
N PHE A 438 38.69 -27.78 21.36
CA PHE A 438 38.91 -29.15 21.83
C PHE A 438 39.51 -29.23 23.25
N ASP A 439 40.46 -28.35 23.60
CA ASP A 439 41.06 -28.28 24.94
C ASP A 439 40.19 -27.50 25.96
N GLY A 440 39.47 -26.46 25.50
CA GLY A 440 38.66 -25.56 26.31
C GLY A 440 39.34 -24.23 26.72
N ASP A 441 40.39 -23.76 26.01
CA ASP A 441 41.05 -22.46 26.22
C ASP A 441 40.16 -21.27 25.81
N SER A 442 39.19 -21.49 24.90
CA SER A 442 38.41 -20.46 24.17
C SER A 442 39.15 -19.79 23.01
N VAL A 443 40.20 -20.42 22.50
CA VAL A 443 40.58 -20.35 21.08
C VAL A 443 39.93 -21.57 20.38
N CYS A 444 39.59 -21.42 19.10
CA CYS A 444 38.99 -22.49 18.32
C CYS A 444 40.05 -23.22 17.48
N ASP A 445 39.89 -24.52 17.23
CA ASP A 445 40.88 -25.40 16.57
C ASP A 445 41.46 -24.78 15.29
N VAL A 446 40.62 -24.20 14.44
CA VAL A 446 41.04 -23.51 13.19
C VAL A 446 41.83 -22.20 13.40
N LYS A 447 42.18 -21.85 14.64
CA LYS A 447 42.96 -20.69 15.07
C LYS A 447 44.02 -20.98 16.13
N ASP A 448 43.99 -22.12 16.81
CA ASP A 448 45.10 -22.50 17.67
C ASP A 448 46.28 -23.05 16.84
N THR A 449 47.23 -23.65 17.55
CA THR A 449 48.50 -24.19 17.10
C THR A 449 48.97 -25.37 17.98
N ASP A 450 48.14 -25.81 18.93
CA ASP A 450 48.38 -26.83 19.96
C ASP A 450 46.98 -27.32 20.40
N ASP A 451 46.15 -27.79 19.43
CA ASP A 451 44.68 -27.98 19.53
C ASP A 451 44.17 -28.78 20.77
N ASP A 452 45.05 -29.50 21.48
CA ASP A 452 44.72 -30.25 22.71
C ASP A 452 45.60 -29.94 23.96
N ASP A 453 46.45 -28.90 23.91
CA ASP A 453 47.39 -28.41 24.96
C ASP A 453 48.31 -29.51 25.57
N ASP A 454 48.65 -30.56 24.82
CA ASP A 454 49.73 -31.50 25.16
C ASP A 454 51.11 -30.80 25.14
N GLY A 455 51.35 -29.90 24.17
CA GLY A 455 52.61 -29.21 23.93
C GLY A 455 53.37 -29.61 22.65
N TYR A 456 52.78 -30.40 21.76
CA TYR A 456 53.23 -30.63 20.38
C TYR A 456 52.30 -29.91 19.38
N PHE A 457 52.82 -28.85 18.75
CA PHE A 457 52.05 -28.09 17.77
C PHE A 457 51.59 -28.94 16.57
N ASP A 458 50.32 -28.81 16.16
CA ASP A 458 49.67 -29.52 15.03
C ASP A 458 50.48 -29.51 13.71
N GLU A 459 51.27 -28.48 13.42
CA GLU A 459 52.19 -28.49 12.26
C GLU A 459 53.32 -29.55 12.33
N ASN A 460 53.48 -30.23 13.48
CA ASN A 460 54.41 -31.32 13.73
C ASN A 460 53.76 -32.53 14.42
N ASP A 461 52.45 -32.50 14.66
CA ASP A 461 51.70 -33.55 15.32
C ASP A 461 50.97 -34.45 14.30
N LEU A 462 50.62 -35.67 14.70
CA LEU A 462 49.90 -36.66 13.88
C LEU A 462 48.51 -37.01 14.44
N PHE A 463 48.23 -36.64 15.69
CA PHE A 463 46.92 -36.75 16.36
C PHE A 463 46.55 -35.46 17.12
N PRO A 464 46.41 -34.28 16.47
CA PRO A 464 46.16 -32.99 17.17
C PRO A 464 44.89 -32.88 18.05
N LEU A 465 44.12 -33.95 18.19
CA LEU A 465 42.86 -34.02 18.93
C LEU A 465 42.85 -35.26 19.85
N ASP A 466 44.02 -35.64 20.39
CA ASP A 466 44.18 -36.62 21.47
C ASP A 466 45.50 -36.37 22.22
N ALA A 467 45.45 -35.56 23.28
CA ALA A 467 46.56 -35.20 24.19
C ALA A 467 47.20 -36.39 24.97
N SER A 468 47.06 -37.61 24.46
CA SER A 468 47.84 -38.81 24.80
C SER A 468 48.91 -39.12 23.73
N GLU A 469 48.74 -38.68 22.48
CA GLU A 469 49.46 -39.14 21.29
C GLU A 469 49.94 -37.97 20.40
N TRP A 470 51.15 -38.08 19.85
CA TRP A 470 51.76 -37.03 19.01
C TRP A 470 52.59 -37.58 17.83
N SER A 471 52.61 -38.91 17.67
CA SER A 471 53.56 -39.63 16.82
C SER A 471 52.99 -41.00 16.46
N ASP A 472 53.22 -41.39 15.21
CA ASP A 472 52.83 -42.64 14.55
C ASP A 472 54.09 -43.05 13.78
N ASN A 473 54.87 -43.97 14.35
CA ASN A 473 56.21 -44.32 13.87
C ASN A 473 56.19 -45.39 12.74
N ASP A 474 55.13 -46.18 12.61
CA ASP A 474 54.98 -47.22 11.57
C ASP A 474 54.05 -46.80 10.41
N GLY A 475 53.03 -45.99 10.70
CA GLY A 475 52.04 -45.44 9.77
C GLY A 475 50.66 -46.12 9.80
N ASP A 476 50.27 -46.83 10.87
CA ASP A 476 48.98 -47.56 10.93
C ASP A 476 47.79 -46.71 11.42
N GLY A 477 48.03 -45.55 12.04
CA GLY A 477 47.00 -44.64 12.55
C GLY A 477 46.60 -44.85 14.01
N PHE A 478 47.35 -45.63 14.80
CA PHE A 478 47.38 -45.54 16.26
C PHE A 478 48.65 -44.80 16.73
N GLY A 479 48.57 -44.08 17.85
CA GLY A 479 49.69 -43.32 18.39
C GLY A 479 50.66 -44.15 19.24
N ASP A 480 51.95 -43.78 19.22
CA ASP A 480 53.08 -44.48 19.87
C ASP A 480 52.90 -44.78 21.39
N ASN A 481 51.96 -44.14 22.11
CA ASN A 481 51.69 -44.41 23.53
C ASN A 481 50.45 -45.31 23.77
N ALA A 482 49.58 -45.49 22.77
CA ALA A 482 48.37 -46.29 22.80
C ALA A 482 48.47 -47.59 21.99
N ASP A 483 49.25 -47.57 20.90
CA ASP A 483 49.72 -48.79 20.27
C ASP A 483 50.64 -49.58 21.22
N THR A 484 50.93 -50.83 20.86
CA THR A 484 51.71 -51.77 21.65
C THR A 484 52.78 -52.49 20.84
N ASP A 485 53.07 -52.12 19.59
CA ASP A 485 54.08 -52.72 18.68
C ASP A 485 54.69 -51.61 17.80
N ASP A 486 55.27 -50.56 18.42
CA ASP A 486 55.52 -49.22 17.84
C ASP A 486 56.38 -49.08 16.55
N ASP A 487 56.92 -50.18 15.99
CA ASP A 487 57.53 -50.20 14.64
C ASP A 487 56.98 -51.32 13.71
N ASN A 488 55.89 -51.97 14.13
CA ASN A 488 55.18 -53.10 13.50
C ASN A 488 56.10 -54.25 13.05
N ASP A 489 57.24 -54.48 13.73
CA ASP A 489 58.12 -55.64 13.47
C ASP A 489 57.56 -56.97 14.06
N GLY A 490 56.43 -56.88 14.77
CA GLY A 490 55.63 -57.99 15.29
C GLY A 490 56.06 -58.43 16.69
N TRP A 491 56.60 -57.48 17.47
CA TRP A 491 57.17 -57.69 18.79
C TRP A 491 56.79 -56.56 19.75
N SER A 492 55.58 -56.67 20.32
CA SER A 492 55.08 -55.68 21.27
C SER A 492 56.11 -55.12 22.25
N ASP A 493 56.10 -53.80 22.54
CA ASP A 493 57.13 -53.12 23.34
C ASP A 493 57.33 -53.73 24.74
N VAL A 494 56.32 -54.41 25.28
CA VAL A 494 56.40 -55.20 26.52
C VAL A 494 57.32 -56.44 26.39
N ASP A 495 57.29 -57.13 25.24
CA ASP A 495 58.15 -58.28 24.93
C ASP A 495 59.52 -57.82 24.37
N GLU A 496 59.57 -56.73 23.61
CA GLU A 496 60.79 -56.02 23.19
C GLU A 496 61.63 -55.56 24.41
N LEU A 497 61.01 -54.86 25.37
CA LEU A 497 61.59 -54.48 26.67
C LEU A 497 62.01 -55.71 27.52
N SER A 498 61.38 -56.86 27.30
CA SER A 498 61.72 -58.12 27.95
C SER A 498 62.89 -58.86 27.29
N CYS A 499 63.09 -58.67 25.98
CA CYS A 499 64.18 -59.26 25.20
C CYS A 499 65.45 -58.39 25.21
N GLY A 500 65.31 -57.07 25.35
CA GLY A 500 66.42 -56.11 25.44
C GLY A 500 67.04 -55.73 24.10
N THR A 501 66.22 -55.79 23.06
CA THR A 501 66.44 -55.26 21.71
C THR A 501 65.86 -53.83 21.62
N SER A 502 65.63 -53.33 20.41
CA SER A 502 64.86 -52.11 20.09
C SER A 502 64.32 -52.20 18.64
N HIS A 503 64.23 -53.45 18.14
CA HIS A 503 64.08 -54.00 16.78
C HIS A 503 64.33 -55.53 16.98
N GLY A 504 63.38 -56.43 16.70
CA GLY A 504 63.22 -57.73 17.38
C GLY A 504 64.00 -58.97 16.86
N VAL A 505 63.30 -60.11 16.95
CA VAL A 505 63.65 -61.51 16.56
C VAL A 505 64.48 -62.39 17.53
N CYS A 506 63.94 -63.57 17.86
CA CYS A 506 64.52 -64.55 18.80
C CYS A 506 64.71 -66.00 18.25
N ASP A 507 65.77 -66.20 17.46
CA ASP A 507 66.37 -67.47 16.96
C ASP A 507 65.66 -68.21 15.79
N PHE A 508 66.43 -69.07 15.10
CA PHE A 508 66.34 -69.35 13.65
C PHE A 508 66.39 -70.86 13.32
N LEU A 509 65.46 -71.69 13.85
CA LEU A 509 65.60 -73.17 13.74
C LEU A 509 64.33 -74.03 13.58
N ASP A 510 63.12 -73.49 13.44
CA ASP A 510 61.95 -74.34 13.08
C ASP A 510 61.83 -74.51 11.55
N PRO A 511 61.49 -75.71 11.01
CA PRO A 511 61.37 -75.97 9.57
C PRO A 511 59.94 -75.89 9.00
N ASP A 512 58.99 -75.56 9.88
CA ASP A 512 57.52 -75.58 9.74
C ASP A 512 57.07 -74.63 10.87
N ILE A 513 57.28 -73.32 10.67
CA ILE A 513 57.44 -72.33 11.77
C ILE A 513 56.11 -71.70 12.23
N ASP A 514 55.05 -71.81 11.42
CA ASP A 514 53.66 -71.46 11.75
C ASP A 514 52.78 -72.69 12.04
N GLY A 515 52.99 -73.81 11.33
CA GLY A 515 52.45 -75.13 11.63
C GLY A 515 51.22 -75.56 10.82
N ASP A 516 50.98 -75.00 9.63
CA ASP A 516 49.84 -75.40 8.78
C ASP A 516 50.01 -76.85 8.23
N GLY A 517 51.25 -77.22 7.87
CA GLY A 517 51.64 -78.49 7.25
C GLY A 517 52.52 -78.36 5.99
N HIS A 518 52.86 -77.15 5.55
CA HIS A 518 53.75 -76.84 4.44
C HIS A 518 55.14 -76.40 4.96
N PRO A 519 56.26 -76.96 4.43
CA PRO A 519 57.59 -76.61 4.94
C PRO A 519 58.09 -75.26 4.40
N ASN A 520 58.80 -74.48 5.22
CA ASN A 520 59.32 -73.15 4.88
C ASN A 520 60.20 -73.03 3.60
N ASP A 521 60.62 -74.14 2.98
CA ASP A 521 61.38 -74.16 1.74
C ASP A 521 60.58 -74.57 0.47
N ASP A 522 59.31 -74.93 0.62
CA ASP A 522 58.31 -75.14 -0.44
C ASP A 522 57.06 -74.22 -0.27
N ASP A 523 57.07 -73.31 0.71
CA ASP A 523 55.98 -72.35 1.04
C ASP A 523 56.26 -70.89 0.57
N HIS A 524 55.22 -70.10 0.33
CA HIS A 524 55.31 -68.67 -0.04
C HIS A 524 55.09 -67.69 1.13
N TYR A 525 54.32 -68.08 2.15
CA TYR A 525 54.06 -67.32 3.38
C TYR A 525 54.46 -68.13 4.62
N PRO A 526 55.75 -68.49 4.85
CA PRO A 526 56.15 -69.43 5.90
C PRO A 526 55.90 -68.96 7.36
N LEU A 527 55.15 -67.89 7.59
CA LEU A 527 54.81 -67.36 8.91
C LEU A 527 53.28 -67.22 9.10
N ASP A 528 52.47 -67.43 8.07
CA ASP A 528 51.01 -67.36 8.14
C ASP A 528 50.40 -68.75 7.98
N SER A 529 49.99 -69.35 9.11
CA SER A 529 49.35 -70.68 9.15
C SER A 529 48.01 -70.81 8.41
N SER A 530 47.55 -69.77 7.70
CA SER A 530 46.37 -69.79 6.83
C SER A 530 46.66 -69.69 5.33
N GLU A 531 47.88 -69.30 4.91
CA GLU A 531 48.26 -69.14 3.51
C GLU A 531 49.55 -69.90 3.17
N TRP A 532 49.59 -70.54 1.99
CA TRP A 532 50.74 -71.37 1.56
C TRP A 532 51.10 -71.21 0.08
N ALA A 533 50.33 -70.40 -0.65
CA ALA A 533 50.45 -70.23 -2.10
C ALA A 533 49.98 -68.84 -2.53
N ASP A 534 50.57 -68.40 -3.63
CA ASP A 534 50.35 -67.13 -4.32
C ASP A 534 50.46 -67.49 -5.81
N THR A 535 49.32 -67.50 -6.52
CA THR A 535 49.23 -68.10 -7.86
C THR A 535 49.73 -67.19 -8.99
N ASP A 536 49.76 -65.87 -8.80
CA ASP A 536 50.14 -64.88 -9.82
C ASP A 536 51.24 -63.89 -9.42
N SER A 537 51.59 -63.84 -8.13
CA SER A 537 52.69 -63.11 -7.51
C SER A 537 52.49 -61.61 -7.29
N ASP A 538 51.32 -61.21 -6.79
CA ASP A 538 51.06 -59.83 -6.34
C ASP A 538 51.47 -59.58 -4.87
N GLY A 539 51.26 -60.55 -3.99
CA GLY A 539 51.54 -60.48 -2.55
C GLY A 539 50.45 -61.04 -1.64
N VAL A 540 49.22 -61.29 -2.11
CA VAL A 540 48.11 -61.85 -1.32
C VAL A 540 47.96 -63.36 -1.51
N GLY A 541 47.57 -64.08 -0.46
CA GLY A 541 47.51 -65.55 -0.47
C GLY A 541 46.24 -66.13 -1.11
N ASP A 542 46.41 -67.26 -1.81
CA ASP A 542 45.40 -68.04 -2.57
C ASP A 542 44.05 -68.30 -1.84
N ASN A 543 43.96 -68.19 -0.51
CA ASN A 543 42.71 -68.42 0.26
C ASN A 543 42.05 -67.13 0.80
N ALA A 544 42.78 -66.02 0.89
CA ALA A 544 42.30 -64.70 1.31
C ALA A 544 41.93 -63.82 0.11
N ASP A 545 42.67 -63.99 -1.00
CA ASP A 545 42.49 -63.29 -2.27
C ASP A 545 41.14 -63.66 -2.95
N ALA A 546 40.42 -62.64 -3.40
CA ALA A 546 39.18 -62.76 -4.16
C ALA A 546 39.37 -63.23 -5.62
N PHE A 547 40.52 -62.91 -6.24
CA PHE A 547 40.86 -63.25 -7.63
C PHE A 547 42.23 -63.95 -7.83
N PRO A 548 42.50 -65.16 -7.26
CA PRO A 548 43.80 -65.89 -7.31
C PRO A 548 44.34 -66.32 -8.70
N SER A 549 44.49 -65.36 -9.61
CA SER A 549 45.03 -65.47 -10.97
C SER A 549 45.13 -64.13 -11.74
N ASP A 550 44.71 -62.98 -11.19
CA ASP A 550 44.98 -61.65 -11.77
C ASP A 550 45.75 -60.74 -10.78
N PRO A 551 47.07 -60.52 -10.97
CA PRO A 551 47.97 -59.89 -9.99
C PRO A 551 47.85 -58.35 -9.95
N ASN A 552 46.62 -57.87 -9.99
CA ASN A 552 46.22 -56.46 -9.92
C ASN A 552 44.93 -56.30 -9.07
N GLU A 553 44.24 -57.38 -8.72
CA GLU A 553 42.96 -57.38 -8.00
C GLU A 553 42.98 -58.45 -6.91
N TRP A 554 42.91 -58.06 -5.63
CA TRP A 554 42.96 -58.99 -4.49
C TRP A 554 41.70 -58.95 -3.60
N SER A 555 40.81 -58.00 -3.84
CA SER A 555 39.64 -57.70 -3.00
C SER A 555 38.41 -57.37 -3.86
N ASP A 556 37.25 -57.76 -3.36
CA ASP A 556 35.90 -57.62 -3.93
C ASP A 556 35.00 -57.23 -2.75
N THR A 557 34.96 -55.93 -2.44
CA THR A 557 34.43 -55.43 -1.15
C THR A 557 32.91 -55.56 -1.04
N ASP A 558 32.17 -55.52 -2.15
CA ASP A 558 30.71 -55.61 -2.17
C ASP A 558 30.12 -56.93 -2.72
N GLY A 559 30.91 -57.72 -3.46
CA GLY A 559 30.56 -59.04 -3.95
C GLY A 559 29.94 -59.10 -5.36
N ASP A 560 30.10 -58.05 -6.17
CA ASP A 560 29.73 -58.00 -7.59
C ASP A 560 30.57 -58.97 -8.46
N GLY A 561 31.90 -59.02 -8.22
CA GLY A 561 32.86 -59.81 -9.00
C GLY A 561 33.76 -59.02 -9.97
N VAL A 562 33.77 -57.69 -9.89
CA VAL A 562 34.88 -56.81 -10.27
C VAL A 562 35.79 -56.59 -9.03
N GLY A 563 37.06 -56.27 -9.24
CA GLY A 563 38.04 -56.06 -8.15
C GLY A 563 38.22 -54.59 -7.79
N ASP A 564 38.45 -54.33 -6.51
CA ASP A 564 38.47 -52.99 -5.90
C ASP A 564 39.49 -52.00 -6.54
N ASN A 565 40.50 -52.46 -7.31
CA ASN A 565 41.44 -51.56 -8.01
C ASN A 565 41.03 -51.23 -9.46
N SER A 566 40.15 -52.03 -10.06
CA SER A 566 39.53 -51.78 -11.37
C SER A 566 38.13 -51.18 -11.28
N ASP A 567 37.48 -51.29 -10.12
CA ASP A 567 36.14 -50.78 -9.87
C ASP A 567 36.14 -49.26 -9.59
N ALA A 568 35.13 -48.55 -10.12
CA ALA A 568 34.93 -47.13 -9.89
C ALA A 568 34.12 -46.83 -8.60
N PHE A 569 33.33 -47.79 -8.13
CA PHE A 569 32.45 -47.72 -6.97
C PHE A 569 32.57 -48.98 -6.08
N PRO A 570 33.73 -49.29 -5.45
CA PRO A 570 33.99 -50.57 -4.75
C PRO A 570 33.12 -50.90 -3.51
N ASN A 571 32.00 -50.22 -3.31
CA ASN A 571 31.05 -50.42 -2.22
C ASN A 571 29.59 -50.53 -2.71
N GLU A 572 29.34 -50.46 -4.02
CA GLU A 572 28.01 -50.44 -4.63
C GLU A 572 27.84 -51.50 -5.74
N ALA A 573 27.55 -52.75 -5.34
CA ALA A 573 27.45 -53.99 -6.16
C ALA A 573 26.40 -54.02 -7.31
N ASN A 574 26.10 -52.88 -7.93
CA ASN A 574 25.33 -52.71 -9.15
C ASN A 574 26.00 -51.69 -10.10
N GLU A 575 27.08 -51.02 -9.68
CA GLU A 575 27.86 -50.05 -10.44
C GLU A 575 29.36 -50.38 -10.32
N TRP A 576 30.07 -50.42 -11.45
CA TRP A 576 31.48 -50.86 -11.51
C TRP A 576 32.33 -50.06 -12.50
N SER A 577 31.78 -48.96 -13.03
CA SER A 577 32.34 -48.19 -14.14
C SER A 577 31.75 -46.79 -14.17
N ASP A 578 32.61 -45.80 -14.31
CA ASP A 578 32.31 -44.40 -14.59
C ASP A 578 33.10 -44.04 -15.86
N LEU A 579 32.41 -43.92 -16.99
CA LEU A 579 33.05 -43.80 -18.31
C LEU A 579 33.50 -42.39 -18.67
N ASP A 580 33.05 -41.34 -17.97
CA ASP A 580 33.41 -39.94 -18.27
C ASP A 580 33.91 -39.10 -17.09
N GLY A 581 33.66 -39.52 -15.84
CA GLY A 581 34.28 -39.03 -14.62
C GLY A 581 33.42 -38.06 -13.79
N ASP A 582 32.09 -38.17 -13.84
CA ASP A 582 31.18 -37.30 -13.08
C ASP A 582 30.84 -37.80 -11.66
N GLY A 583 31.06 -39.09 -11.38
CA GLY A 583 30.75 -39.73 -10.10
C GLY A 583 29.40 -40.46 -10.02
N VAL A 584 28.71 -40.70 -11.14
CA VAL A 584 27.53 -41.56 -11.26
C VAL A 584 27.88 -42.83 -12.05
N GLY A 585 27.34 -43.99 -11.65
CA GLY A 585 27.68 -45.28 -12.27
C GLY A 585 26.97 -45.56 -13.60
N ASP A 586 27.71 -46.12 -14.56
CA ASP A 586 27.31 -46.47 -15.93
C ASP A 586 25.99 -47.26 -16.08
N ASN A 587 25.48 -47.93 -15.04
CA ASN A 587 24.21 -48.70 -15.10
C ASN A 587 22.99 -47.93 -14.57
N THR A 588 23.20 -46.90 -13.76
CA THR A 588 22.16 -45.99 -13.24
C THR A 588 22.08 -44.71 -14.06
N ASP A 589 23.23 -44.21 -14.53
CA ASP A 589 23.32 -43.05 -15.40
C ASP A 589 22.58 -43.26 -16.75
N THR A 590 21.89 -42.22 -17.19
CA THR A 590 21.16 -42.16 -18.46
C THR A 590 22.03 -41.67 -19.63
N PHE A 591 23.15 -40.98 -19.39
CA PHE A 591 24.09 -40.50 -20.41
C PHE A 591 25.58 -40.85 -20.17
N PRO A 592 26.01 -42.14 -20.09
CA PRO A 592 27.38 -42.55 -19.66
C PRO A 592 28.54 -42.24 -20.63
N THR A 593 28.61 -41.00 -21.12
CA THR A 593 29.62 -40.42 -22.02
C THR A 593 29.64 -38.87 -22.03
N ASP A 594 28.78 -38.17 -21.28
CA ASP A 594 28.76 -36.70 -21.17
C ASP A 594 28.73 -36.26 -19.69
N PRO A 595 29.88 -35.88 -19.08
CA PRO A 595 30.10 -35.69 -17.62
C PRO A 595 29.50 -34.38 -17.08
N LEU A 596 28.29 -34.06 -17.54
CA LEU A 596 27.48 -32.90 -17.23
C LEU A 596 25.98 -33.26 -17.13
N GLU A 597 25.59 -34.48 -17.50
CA GLU A 597 24.19 -34.95 -17.54
C GLU A 597 24.10 -36.39 -17.03
N TRP A 598 23.34 -36.63 -15.95
CA TRP A 598 23.22 -37.97 -15.36
C TRP A 598 21.79 -38.55 -15.37
N ILE A 599 20.80 -37.72 -15.73
CA ILE A 599 19.37 -38.04 -15.62
C ILE A 599 18.54 -37.32 -16.69
N ASP A 600 17.51 -38.02 -17.19
CA ASP A 600 16.50 -37.57 -18.16
C ASP A 600 15.12 -37.91 -17.57
N ALA A 601 14.49 -36.94 -16.90
CA ALA A 601 13.31 -37.21 -16.07
C ALA A 601 11.98 -37.38 -16.85
N ASP A 602 11.88 -36.90 -18.09
CA ASP A 602 10.69 -37.06 -18.94
C ASP A 602 10.88 -37.95 -20.19
N ILE A 603 12.14 -38.30 -20.51
CA ILE A 603 12.59 -39.22 -21.56
C ILE A 603 12.51 -38.59 -22.97
N ASP A 604 12.94 -37.33 -23.09
CA ASP A 604 13.17 -36.57 -24.34
C ASP A 604 14.47 -37.01 -25.04
N GLY A 605 15.56 -37.11 -24.26
CA GLY A 605 16.93 -37.32 -24.74
C GLY A 605 17.86 -36.10 -24.61
N VAL A 606 17.43 -35.02 -23.93
CA VAL A 606 18.28 -34.01 -23.28
C VAL A 606 18.31 -34.31 -21.78
N GLY A 607 19.39 -33.94 -21.08
CA GLY A 607 19.54 -34.18 -19.64
C GLY A 607 19.07 -33.00 -18.79
N ASP A 608 18.62 -33.30 -17.57
CA ASP A 608 18.00 -32.33 -16.64
C ASP A 608 18.87 -31.09 -16.34
N ASN A 609 20.20 -31.11 -16.55
CA ASN A 609 21.07 -29.96 -16.27
C ASN A 609 21.19 -28.98 -17.46
N SER A 610 20.89 -29.40 -18.69
CA SER A 610 20.83 -28.53 -19.88
C SER A 610 19.44 -28.33 -20.45
N ASP A 611 18.45 -29.10 -20.01
CA ASP A 611 17.05 -28.89 -20.35
C ASP A 611 16.45 -27.67 -19.62
N ALA A 612 15.66 -26.88 -20.34
CA ALA A 612 14.93 -25.73 -19.79
C ALA A 612 13.60 -26.11 -19.12
N PHE A 613 13.06 -27.28 -19.43
CA PHE A 613 11.80 -27.83 -18.92
C PHE A 613 11.91 -29.36 -18.66
N PRO A 614 12.72 -29.84 -17.68
CA PRO A 614 13.01 -31.29 -17.44
C PRO A 614 11.82 -32.20 -17.03
N MET A 615 10.58 -31.83 -17.35
CA MET A 615 9.35 -32.54 -17.00
C MET A 615 8.30 -32.50 -18.15
N ASP A 616 8.64 -32.00 -19.35
CA ASP A 616 7.75 -31.91 -20.51
C ASP A 616 8.44 -32.31 -21.83
N VAL A 617 8.36 -33.61 -22.14
CA VAL A 617 8.91 -34.36 -23.30
C VAL A 617 8.52 -33.85 -24.71
N GLU A 618 7.91 -32.66 -24.82
CA GLU A 618 7.69 -31.94 -26.08
C GLU A 618 8.48 -30.59 -26.15
N GLU A 619 9.23 -30.19 -25.10
CA GLU A 619 9.99 -28.92 -25.00
C GLU A 619 11.31 -29.01 -24.21
N TRP A 620 12.46 -28.87 -24.89
CA TRP A 620 13.80 -28.97 -24.26
C TRP A 620 14.63 -27.67 -24.29
N LEU A 621 14.07 -26.55 -24.77
CA LEU A 621 14.81 -25.33 -25.04
C LEU A 621 13.93 -24.07 -25.05
N ASP A 622 14.24 -23.13 -24.17
CA ASP A 622 13.86 -21.71 -24.27
C ASP A 622 15.07 -20.92 -24.82
N THR A 623 14.87 -20.12 -25.87
CA THR A 623 15.95 -19.37 -26.55
C THR A 623 15.97 -17.86 -26.24
N ASP A 624 14.93 -17.31 -25.59
CA ASP A 624 14.87 -15.88 -25.27
C ASP A 624 14.41 -15.51 -23.84
N GLY A 625 14.07 -16.52 -23.04
CA GLY A 625 13.87 -16.44 -21.59
C GLY A 625 12.46 -16.04 -21.16
N ASP A 626 11.44 -16.33 -21.97
CA ASP A 626 10.04 -15.98 -21.70
C ASP A 626 9.25 -17.07 -20.93
N GLY A 627 9.80 -18.29 -20.83
CA GLY A 627 9.20 -19.42 -20.12
C GLY A 627 8.23 -20.27 -20.96
N VAL A 628 8.18 -20.07 -22.28
CA VAL A 628 7.51 -20.95 -23.24
C VAL A 628 8.55 -21.66 -24.10
N GLY A 629 8.43 -22.98 -24.23
CA GLY A 629 9.35 -23.78 -25.04
C GLY A 629 9.27 -23.49 -26.54
N ASN A 630 10.43 -23.62 -27.21
CA ASN A 630 10.62 -23.32 -28.63
C ASN A 630 9.69 -24.03 -29.62
N ASN A 631 9.04 -25.15 -29.27
CA ASN A 631 8.14 -25.88 -30.18
C ASN A 631 6.68 -25.38 -30.10
N ALA A 632 6.26 -24.87 -28.94
CA ALA A 632 4.97 -24.24 -28.68
C ALA A 632 4.96 -22.76 -29.08
N ASP A 633 6.09 -22.07 -28.92
CA ASP A 633 6.22 -20.65 -29.24
C ASP A 633 6.21 -20.35 -30.76
N ALA A 634 5.45 -19.32 -31.13
CA ALA A 634 5.39 -18.74 -32.46
C ALA A 634 6.55 -17.78 -32.82
N TYR A 635 7.33 -17.28 -31.86
CA TYR A 635 8.42 -16.31 -32.07
C TYR A 635 9.73 -16.55 -31.25
N PRO A 636 10.45 -17.70 -31.37
CA PRO A 636 11.50 -18.13 -30.41
C PRO A 636 12.85 -17.37 -30.42
N LEU A 637 12.79 -16.05 -30.53
CA LEU A 637 13.86 -15.04 -30.59
C LEU A 637 13.35 -13.62 -30.18
N ASP A 638 12.17 -13.51 -29.55
CA ASP A 638 11.45 -12.28 -29.20
C ASP A 638 10.51 -12.51 -27.98
N SER A 639 11.09 -12.60 -26.76
CA SER A 639 10.47 -12.76 -25.41
C SER A 639 9.46 -11.68 -24.98
N SER A 640 8.79 -11.07 -25.95
CA SER A 640 7.59 -10.24 -25.79
C SER A 640 6.33 -10.87 -26.39
N LYS A 641 6.41 -12.05 -27.03
CA LYS A 641 5.28 -12.69 -27.74
C LYS A 641 5.44 -14.21 -27.88
N TRP A 642 4.42 -14.97 -27.47
CA TRP A 642 4.37 -16.43 -27.66
C TRP A 642 3.29 -16.96 -28.64
N GLU A 643 2.28 -16.15 -29.03
CA GLU A 643 1.16 -16.59 -29.91
C GLU A 643 1.03 -15.79 -31.23
N GLU A 644 0.71 -16.46 -32.35
CA GLU A 644 0.45 -15.81 -33.65
C GLU A 644 -0.71 -14.80 -33.60
N ASP A 645 -0.38 -13.53 -33.89
CA ASP A 645 -1.30 -12.39 -33.97
C ASP A 645 -2.52 -12.68 -34.90
N PRO A 646 -3.77 -12.76 -34.38
CA PRO A 646 -4.87 -13.42 -35.07
C PRO A 646 -5.27 -12.74 -36.38
N ASN A 647 -4.98 -13.43 -37.49
CA ASN A 647 -4.90 -12.86 -38.83
C ASN A 647 -6.22 -12.24 -39.36
N TYR A 648 -6.40 -10.93 -39.12
CA TYR A 648 -7.62 -10.15 -39.38
C TYR A 648 -8.19 -10.26 -40.81
N ALA A 649 -7.40 -10.70 -41.80
CA ALA A 649 -7.85 -10.96 -43.16
C ALA A 649 -8.99 -12.00 -43.26
N MET A 650 -9.03 -12.98 -42.35
CA MET A 650 -10.06 -14.03 -42.36
C MET A 650 -11.46 -13.54 -41.95
N ILE A 651 -11.53 -12.62 -40.99
CA ILE A 651 -12.81 -12.09 -40.45
C ILE A 651 -13.59 -11.36 -41.57
N GLY A 652 -12.90 -10.59 -42.41
CA GLY A 652 -13.52 -9.89 -43.55
C GLY A 652 -14.12 -10.83 -44.59
N LEU A 653 -13.53 -12.02 -44.79
CA LEU A 653 -14.00 -13.02 -45.76
C LEU A 653 -15.31 -13.69 -45.32
N VAL A 654 -15.44 -13.98 -44.01
CA VAL A 654 -16.68 -14.52 -43.42
C VAL A 654 -17.81 -13.47 -43.44
N GLY A 655 -17.48 -12.19 -43.18
CA GLY A 655 -18.42 -11.06 -43.31
C GLY A 655 -18.96 -10.89 -44.74
N ALA A 656 -18.10 -11.03 -45.76
CA ALA A 656 -18.52 -10.95 -47.16
C ALA A 656 -19.45 -12.10 -47.57
N LEU A 657 -19.15 -13.34 -47.16
CA LEU A 657 -19.96 -14.52 -47.47
C LEU A 657 -21.34 -14.47 -46.79
N THR A 658 -21.41 -14.00 -45.55
CA THR A 658 -22.68 -13.86 -44.81
C THR A 658 -23.59 -12.79 -45.41
N MET A 659 -23.06 -11.63 -45.85
CA MET A 659 -23.85 -10.65 -46.61
C MET A 659 -24.46 -11.25 -47.89
N ILE A 660 -23.68 -12.03 -48.65
CA ILE A 660 -24.16 -12.66 -49.89
C ILE A 660 -25.29 -13.66 -49.59
N ALA A 661 -25.20 -14.43 -48.50
CA ALA A 661 -26.26 -15.34 -48.06
C ALA A 661 -27.56 -14.58 -47.67
N VAL A 662 -27.46 -13.47 -46.95
CA VAL A 662 -28.62 -12.64 -46.56
C VAL A 662 -29.28 -11.98 -47.79
N LEU A 663 -28.49 -11.51 -48.76
CA LEU A 663 -29.00 -10.97 -50.03
C LEU A 663 -29.65 -12.05 -50.92
N ALA A 664 -29.18 -13.30 -50.87
CA ALA A 664 -29.85 -14.42 -51.54
C ALA A 664 -31.18 -14.79 -50.85
N TYR A 665 -31.19 -14.84 -49.51
CA TYR A 665 -32.38 -15.22 -48.73
C TYR A 665 -33.51 -14.19 -48.82
N THR A 666 -33.19 -12.89 -48.74
CA THR A 666 -34.18 -11.81 -48.89
C THR A 666 -34.80 -11.78 -50.28
N ARG A 667 -34.04 -12.14 -51.33
CA ARG A 667 -34.55 -12.21 -52.71
C ARG A 667 -35.51 -13.38 -52.97
N GLN A 668 -35.48 -14.43 -52.14
CA GLN A 668 -36.41 -15.58 -52.24
C GLN A 668 -37.76 -15.37 -51.52
N ARG A 669 -38.00 -14.22 -50.88
CA ARG A 669 -39.28 -13.92 -50.19
C ARG A 669 -40.20 -12.95 -50.94
N HIS A 670 -39.96 -12.70 -52.23
CA HIS A 670 -40.68 -11.67 -52.99
C HIS A 670 -41.25 -12.08 -54.36
N ASP A 671 -41.25 -13.38 -54.68
CA ASP A 671 -42.03 -14.03 -55.75
C ASP A 671 -43.08 -14.98 -55.14
#